data_AF-A0AAU9WLE2-F1
#
_entry.id   AF-A0AAU9WLE2-F1
#
_cell.length_a   1.000
_cell.length_b   1.000
_cell.length_c   1.000
_cell.angle_alpha   90.00
_cell.angle_beta   90.00
_cell.angle_gamma   90.00
#
_symmetry.space_group_name_H-M   'P 1'
#
loop_
_entity.id
_entity.type
_entity.pdbx_description
1 polymer ?
#
loop_
_entity_poly.entity_id
_entity_poly.type
_entity_poly.pdbx_seq_one_letter_code
_entity_poly.pdbx_strand_id
1 'polypeptide(L)'
;MSAGKHCSPLGKMAKIKNYLYLGGLAAAKMEDLLKENGITCVISAALESPELAYESITCIRIKLEDNPTCNIGIYFDLVADKIEKVQREGGKVLVHCIAGVSRSATLVLAYLMKYQKMKLIDAHAYVKQKRPLVRPNAGFWKYLVEYEKKLFQKNSISMVESKFGLIPNIYKDETNNLLLLAGFHDHVAQNKKFTGVTKMAAELEEMAPPFSLHSMDDTGSSGKNTIELGTEEEEEKGQDHKGVFVLREKSGVIYPVDYKYRVDTCYPGYNPRFVNAPTVITLVGLPARGKTYMAKKLGRYLNWIGIKTKVFNVGEYRRRAVGSDKLHDFFRVDNAEAQKVRRQCAIACLEDVSKFLTRAGQVAIFDATNTTFERRALIMDFCTKRGFKVFFMESICEDSDIVAANIKVMGHEFLSNEEFKTWEVWVDSPASTLPPQEVKVFSPDYVTVDRDTAVKDFRKRIKHYEDAYEPLSLEKEGHLSFIKIIDAGEQYIVNSIDGYLQSRAVYFLMNSHIKKRSIYLARHGESEFNVQKRLGGDSDLTAKGEEFSSALAKFIEDEKIKDLKVWTSQLKRAVDTAQYLKGVTTERWKALNEMDHGIYDGMTLDEIKKMDPEEHKVIEEHPFNYRYPRGESYSDVCARLEPVIMELERQSNVLVICHEAILQCLMAYFLDHSSGELPNLHIPFHTVFKLTPIAYGCRVERYPLSPVAGTSPPGSSST
;
A
#
# COMPACT_ATOMS: atom_id res chain seq x y z
N MET A 1 -17.49 -43.76 -39.48
CA MET A 1 -17.92 -42.37 -39.26
C MET A 1 -17.55 -42.01 -37.82
N SER A 2 -16.45 -41.27 -37.60
CA SER A 2 -16.01 -40.90 -36.26
C SER A 2 -16.67 -39.60 -35.82
N ALA A 3 -17.30 -39.63 -34.64
CA ALA A 3 -17.96 -38.49 -34.02
C ALA A 3 -16.94 -37.40 -33.69
N GLY A 4 -17.16 -36.19 -34.22
CA GLY A 4 -16.34 -35.02 -33.95
C GLY A 4 -16.46 -34.59 -32.48
N LYS A 5 -15.37 -34.72 -31.73
CA LYS A 5 -15.23 -34.08 -30.41
C LYS A 5 -15.21 -32.55 -30.62
N HIS A 6 -16.26 -31.85 -30.20
CA HIS A 6 -16.25 -30.39 -30.10
C HIS A 6 -15.22 -29.95 -29.05
N CYS A 7 -13.99 -29.66 -29.50
CA CYS A 7 -12.96 -29.07 -28.66
C CYS A 7 -13.29 -27.60 -28.38
N SER A 8 -13.25 -27.18 -27.11
CA SER A 8 -13.60 -25.83 -26.69
C SER A 8 -12.73 -24.77 -27.40
N PRO A 9 -13.24 -23.55 -27.68
CA PRO A 9 -12.47 -22.48 -28.33
C PRO A 9 -11.15 -22.14 -27.62
N LEU A 10 -11.11 -22.35 -26.30
CA LEU A 10 -9.93 -22.12 -25.45
C LEU A 10 -8.81 -23.15 -25.69
N GLY A 11 -9.16 -24.35 -26.15
CA GLY A 11 -8.21 -25.43 -26.44
C GLY A 11 -7.50 -25.34 -27.78
N LYS A 12 -7.94 -24.46 -28.69
CA LYS A 12 -7.38 -24.36 -30.05
C LYS A 12 -6.15 -23.45 -30.10
N MET A 13 -5.14 -23.84 -30.88
CA MET A 13 -4.00 -23.01 -31.25
C MET A 13 -4.31 -22.23 -32.55
N ALA A 14 -3.97 -20.95 -32.60
CA ALA A 14 -4.17 -20.09 -33.77
C ALA A 14 -2.83 -19.80 -34.46
N LYS A 15 -2.75 -20.07 -35.76
CA LYS A 15 -1.57 -19.77 -36.59
C LYS A 15 -1.56 -18.30 -36.99
N ILE A 16 -0.76 -17.49 -36.30
CA ILE A 16 -0.65 -16.03 -36.53
C ILE A 16 0.23 -15.73 -37.74
N LYS A 17 1.37 -16.42 -37.88
CA LYS A 17 2.23 -16.41 -39.09
C LYS A 17 2.67 -17.84 -39.37
N ASN A 18 3.40 -18.08 -40.47
CA ASN A 18 3.90 -19.43 -40.80
C ASN A 18 4.81 -20.03 -39.73
N TYR A 19 5.40 -19.18 -38.89
CA TYR A 19 6.36 -19.50 -37.84
C TYR A 19 5.90 -19.07 -36.43
N LEU A 20 4.72 -18.46 -36.27
CA LEU A 20 4.24 -17.93 -34.99
C LEU A 20 2.81 -18.37 -34.71
N TYR A 21 2.61 -18.99 -33.56
CA TYR A 21 1.34 -19.50 -33.07
C TYR A 21 0.96 -18.89 -31.73
N LEU A 22 -0.34 -18.70 -31.49
CA LEU A 22 -0.92 -18.17 -30.27
C LEU A 22 -1.94 -19.15 -29.69
N GLY A 23 -1.80 -19.53 -28.43
CA GLY A 23 -2.68 -20.51 -27.78
C GLY A 23 -2.84 -20.34 -26.27
N GLY A 24 -3.66 -21.21 -25.69
CA GLY A 24 -3.76 -21.41 -24.24
C GLY A 24 -2.99 -22.64 -23.77
N LEU A 25 -2.97 -22.87 -22.46
CA LEU A 25 -2.24 -23.97 -21.82
C LEU A 25 -2.70 -25.34 -22.32
N ALA A 26 -3.99 -25.49 -22.65
CA ALA A 26 -4.53 -26.72 -23.21
C ALA A 26 -3.85 -27.13 -24.53
N ALA A 27 -3.51 -26.17 -25.39
CA ALA A 27 -2.77 -26.44 -26.62
C ALA A 27 -1.29 -26.76 -26.35
N ALA A 28 -0.68 -26.08 -25.38
CA ALA A 28 0.71 -26.33 -25.00
C ALA A 28 0.92 -27.72 -24.37
N LYS A 29 -0.10 -28.30 -23.72
CA LYS A 29 -0.05 -29.65 -23.15
C LYS A 29 -0.07 -30.79 -24.18
N MET A 30 -0.48 -30.52 -25.42
CA MET A 30 -0.62 -31.56 -26.45
C MET A 30 0.66 -31.64 -27.28
N GLU A 31 1.65 -32.42 -26.83
CA GLU A 31 2.95 -32.50 -27.50
C GLU A 31 2.86 -32.98 -28.96
N ASP A 32 1.95 -33.92 -29.27
CA ASP A 32 1.69 -34.36 -30.65
C ASP A 32 1.25 -33.19 -31.54
N LEU A 33 0.37 -32.31 -31.04
CA LEU A 33 -0.07 -31.11 -31.75
C LEU A 33 1.10 -30.15 -32.01
N LEU A 34 2.05 -30.04 -31.07
CA LEU A 34 3.26 -29.22 -31.24
C LEU A 34 4.17 -29.82 -32.31
N LYS A 35 4.39 -31.14 -32.29
CA LYS A 35 5.20 -31.88 -33.27
C LYS A 35 4.58 -31.81 -34.68
N GLU A 36 3.27 -32.04 -34.81
CA GLU A 36 2.53 -31.91 -36.08
C GLU A 36 2.65 -30.52 -36.71
N ASN A 37 2.64 -29.48 -35.89
CA ASN A 37 2.78 -28.10 -36.38
C ASN A 37 4.25 -27.68 -36.57
N GLY A 38 5.21 -28.53 -36.18
CA GLY A 38 6.65 -28.27 -36.24
C GLY A 38 7.10 -27.16 -35.30
N ILE A 39 6.53 -27.08 -34.10
CA ILE A 39 6.91 -26.10 -33.07
C ILE A 39 8.26 -26.51 -32.48
N THR A 40 9.24 -25.61 -32.57
CA THR A 40 10.59 -25.82 -32.03
C THR A 40 10.84 -25.03 -30.74
N CYS A 41 10.00 -24.03 -30.46
CA CYS A 41 10.08 -23.24 -29.24
C CYS A 41 8.69 -22.91 -28.68
N VAL A 42 8.54 -23.01 -27.35
CA VAL A 42 7.33 -22.62 -26.61
C VAL A 42 7.68 -21.50 -25.64
N ILE A 43 6.94 -20.39 -25.70
CA ILE A 43 7.00 -19.28 -24.75
C ILE A 43 5.75 -19.32 -23.87
N SER A 44 5.92 -19.72 -22.61
CA SER A 44 4.87 -19.71 -21.58
C SER A 44 4.86 -18.38 -20.84
N ALA A 45 3.75 -17.65 -20.93
CA ALA A 45 3.51 -16.36 -20.30
C ALA A 45 2.39 -16.46 -19.25
N ALA A 46 2.55 -17.36 -18.29
CA ALA A 46 1.61 -17.51 -17.17
C ALA A 46 2.31 -17.99 -15.90
N LEU A 47 2.12 -17.25 -14.79
CA LEU A 47 2.62 -17.62 -13.47
C LEU A 47 2.09 -18.98 -12.99
N GLU A 48 0.84 -19.29 -13.33
CA GLU A 48 0.11 -20.47 -12.86
C GLU A 48 0.28 -21.69 -13.78
N SER A 49 1.06 -21.56 -14.86
CA SER A 49 1.30 -22.67 -15.77
C SER A 49 2.16 -23.74 -15.10
N PRO A 50 1.80 -25.04 -15.16
CA PRO A 50 2.65 -26.11 -14.70
C PRO A 50 3.94 -26.16 -15.50
N GLU A 51 4.95 -26.79 -14.91
CA GLU A 51 6.23 -27.03 -15.54
C GLU A 51 6.12 -28.11 -16.63
N LEU A 52 5.78 -27.70 -17.85
CA LEU A 52 5.77 -28.59 -19.00
C LEU A 52 7.21 -28.82 -19.48
N ALA A 53 7.61 -30.08 -19.56
CA ALA A 53 8.83 -30.55 -20.20
C ALA A 53 8.48 -31.14 -21.57
N TYR A 54 9.33 -30.91 -22.56
CA TYR A 54 9.19 -31.43 -23.92
C TYR A 54 10.52 -32.08 -24.31
N GLU A 55 10.48 -33.16 -25.08
CA GLU A 55 11.71 -33.90 -25.42
C GLU A 55 12.66 -33.11 -26.35
N SER A 56 12.10 -32.34 -27.29
CA SER A 56 12.86 -31.70 -28.39
C SER A 56 12.45 -30.25 -28.65
N ILE A 57 11.69 -29.63 -27.74
CA ILE A 57 11.15 -28.27 -27.88
C ILE A 57 11.74 -27.38 -26.80
N THR A 58 12.36 -26.27 -27.20
CA THR A 58 12.87 -25.28 -26.25
C THR A 58 11.73 -24.55 -25.56
N CYS A 59 11.58 -24.73 -24.25
CA CYS A 59 10.59 -24.02 -23.44
C CYS A 59 11.21 -22.80 -22.76
N ILE A 60 10.57 -21.65 -22.93
CA ILE A 60 10.87 -20.38 -22.28
C ILE A 60 9.71 -20.03 -21.37
N ARG A 61 10.01 -19.78 -20.11
CA ARG A 61 8.99 -19.42 -19.12
C ARG A 61 9.13 -17.97 -18.70
N ILE A 62 7.98 -17.28 -18.67
CA ILE A 62 7.81 -15.91 -18.22
C ILE A 62 6.67 -15.93 -17.19
N LYS A 63 7.01 -15.69 -15.94
CA LYS A 63 6.07 -15.69 -14.82
C LYS A 63 5.29 -14.37 -14.82
N LEU A 64 4.15 -14.36 -15.50
CA LEU A 64 3.28 -13.19 -15.65
C LEU A 64 1.89 -13.46 -15.04
N GLU A 65 1.44 -12.55 -14.18
CA GLU A 65 0.05 -12.48 -13.73
C GLU A 65 -0.83 -11.80 -14.77
N ASP A 66 -2.13 -12.13 -14.83
CA ASP A 66 -3.09 -11.51 -15.77
C ASP A 66 -3.89 -10.36 -15.14
N ASN A 67 -3.20 -9.50 -14.40
CA ASN A 67 -3.83 -8.36 -13.73
C ASN A 67 -3.43 -7.03 -14.43
N PRO A 68 -4.27 -5.98 -14.38
CA PRO A 68 -3.95 -4.68 -15.00
C PRO A 68 -2.75 -3.93 -14.41
N THR A 69 -2.24 -4.36 -13.25
CA THR A 69 -1.08 -3.76 -12.58
C THR A 69 0.24 -4.41 -12.96
N CYS A 70 0.22 -5.60 -13.57
CA CYS A 70 1.41 -6.34 -13.95
C CYS A 70 2.12 -5.65 -15.13
N ASN A 71 3.40 -5.30 -14.96
CA ASN A 71 4.19 -4.65 -15.99
C ASN A 71 4.69 -5.65 -17.04
N ILE A 72 3.82 -6.03 -17.96
CA ILE A 72 4.17 -6.92 -19.08
C ILE A 72 5.10 -6.25 -20.10
N GLY A 73 5.18 -4.92 -20.11
CA GLY A 73 5.95 -4.14 -21.09
C GLY A 73 7.45 -4.45 -21.07
N ILE A 74 8.00 -4.84 -19.92
CA ILE A 74 9.42 -5.20 -19.76
C ILE A 74 9.83 -6.42 -20.61
N TYR A 75 8.86 -7.23 -21.05
CA TYR A 75 9.11 -8.43 -21.84
C TYR A 75 8.92 -8.23 -23.35
N PHE A 76 8.46 -7.06 -23.79
CA PHE A 76 8.11 -6.84 -25.21
C PHE A 76 9.29 -7.03 -26.14
N ASP A 77 10.39 -6.32 -25.89
CA ASP A 77 11.58 -6.41 -26.72
C ASP A 77 12.19 -7.83 -26.66
N LEU A 78 12.33 -8.37 -25.45
CA LEU A 78 12.88 -9.70 -25.19
C LEU A 78 12.14 -10.83 -25.91
N VAL A 79 10.81 -10.86 -25.79
CA VAL A 79 9.98 -11.90 -26.42
C VAL A 79 9.91 -11.70 -27.92
N ALA A 80 9.77 -10.46 -28.39
CA ALA A 80 9.78 -10.17 -29.81
C ALA A 80 11.10 -10.61 -30.46
N ASP A 81 12.23 -10.32 -29.82
CA ASP A 81 13.56 -10.68 -30.33
C ASP A 81 13.79 -12.19 -30.34
N LYS A 82 13.28 -12.90 -29.33
CA LYS A 82 13.34 -14.37 -29.33
C LYS A 82 12.47 -14.96 -30.46
N ILE A 83 11.26 -14.46 -30.67
CA ILE A 83 10.39 -14.93 -31.75
C ILE A 83 11.09 -14.72 -33.10
N GLU A 84 11.67 -13.55 -33.31
CA GLU A 84 12.42 -13.22 -34.53
C GLU A 84 13.64 -14.13 -34.70
N LYS A 85 14.41 -14.37 -33.64
CA LYS A 85 15.58 -15.27 -33.68
C LYS A 85 15.18 -16.68 -34.12
N VAL A 86 14.18 -17.28 -33.48
CA VAL A 86 13.72 -18.64 -33.81
C VAL A 86 13.22 -18.70 -35.25
N GLN A 87 12.52 -17.66 -35.72
CA GLN A 87 12.11 -17.57 -37.13
C GLN A 87 13.32 -17.56 -38.07
N ARG A 88 14.35 -16.75 -37.80
CA ARG A 88 15.56 -16.66 -38.65
C ARG A 88 16.33 -17.98 -38.71
N GLU A 89 16.27 -18.76 -37.65
CA GLU A 89 16.83 -20.12 -37.56
C GLU A 89 15.92 -21.17 -38.23
N GLY A 90 14.81 -20.76 -38.86
CA GLY A 90 13.86 -21.65 -39.53
C GLY A 90 12.88 -22.38 -38.60
N GLY A 91 12.90 -22.07 -37.30
CA GLY A 91 12.03 -22.65 -36.29
C GLY A 91 10.63 -22.03 -36.24
N LYS A 92 9.77 -22.60 -35.40
CA LYS A 92 8.41 -22.09 -35.16
C LYS A 92 8.13 -21.96 -33.66
N VAL A 93 7.43 -20.89 -33.30
CA VAL A 93 7.17 -20.50 -31.91
C VAL A 93 5.70 -20.62 -31.58
N LEU A 94 5.38 -21.24 -30.44
CA LEU A 94 4.09 -21.09 -29.77
C LEU A 94 4.23 -20.13 -28.59
N VAL A 95 3.46 -19.05 -28.57
CA VAL A 95 3.30 -18.20 -27.38
C VAL A 95 1.97 -18.56 -26.71
N HIS A 96 2.01 -18.96 -25.44
CA HIS A 96 0.80 -19.31 -24.69
C HIS A 96 0.74 -18.69 -23.31
N CYS A 97 -0.46 -18.54 -22.78
CA CYS A 97 -0.71 -18.30 -21.36
C CYS A 97 -1.71 -19.37 -20.88
N ILE A 98 -2.61 -19.06 -19.94
CA ILE A 98 -3.68 -19.99 -19.54
C ILE A 98 -4.71 -20.16 -20.68
N ALA A 99 -5.30 -19.06 -21.17
CA ALA A 99 -6.39 -19.08 -22.14
C ALA A 99 -6.01 -18.64 -23.56
N GLY A 100 -4.83 -18.02 -23.74
CA GLY A 100 -4.45 -17.41 -25.01
C GLY A 100 -5.23 -16.14 -25.36
N VAL A 101 -5.71 -15.40 -24.35
CA VAL A 101 -6.63 -14.25 -24.50
C VAL A 101 -5.90 -12.92 -24.27
N SER A 102 -5.17 -12.81 -23.16
CA SER A 102 -4.57 -11.56 -22.68
C SER A 102 -3.03 -11.61 -22.74
N ARG A 103 -2.34 -12.13 -21.71
CA ARG A 103 -0.85 -12.17 -21.62
C ARG A 103 -0.11 -12.55 -22.91
N SER A 104 -0.38 -13.75 -23.45
CA SER A 104 0.31 -14.21 -24.67
C SER A 104 -0.09 -13.44 -25.93
N ALA A 105 -1.34 -12.98 -26.01
CA ALA A 105 -1.79 -12.14 -27.11
C ALA A 105 -1.06 -10.79 -27.09
N THR A 106 -0.90 -10.16 -25.92
CA THR A 106 -0.13 -8.93 -25.74
C THR A 106 1.30 -9.07 -26.26
N LEU A 107 1.99 -10.16 -25.92
CA LEU A 107 3.37 -10.41 -26.39
C LEU A 107 3.44 -10.60 -27.91
N VAL A 108 2.45 -11.27 -28.50
CA VAL A 108 2.34 -11.41 -29.97
C VAL A 108 2.10 -10.06 -30.64
N LEU A 109 1.26 -9.19 -30.08
CA LEU A 109 1.03 -7.83 -30.59
C LEU A 109 2.31 -7.00 -30.57
N ALA A 110 3.08 -7.08 -29.49
CA ALA A 110 4.39 -6.41 -29.38
C ALA A 110 5.36 -6.87 -30.48
N TYR A 111 5.45 -8.17 -30.75
CA TYR A 111 6.26 -8.72 -31.85
C TYR A 111 5.84 -8.17 -33.22
N LEU A 112 4.53 -8.16 -33.52
CA LEU A 112 4.01 -7.65 -34.79
C LEU A 112 4.31 -6.16 -34.98
N MET A 113 4.22 -5.35 -33.92
CA MET A 113 4.63 -3.95 -33.99
C MET A 113 6.13 -3.81 -34.26
N LYS A 114 6.98 -4.49 -33.48
CA LYS A 114 8.45 -4.35 -33.56
C LYS A 114 9.02 -4.79 -34.92
N TYR A 115 8.69 -6.01 -35.34
CA TYR A 115 9.33 -6.67 -36.49
C TYR A 115 8.49 -6.65 -37.76
N GLN A 116 7.17 -6.65 -37.65
CA GLN A 116 6.29 -6.54 -38.82
C GLN A 116 5.86 -5.10 -39.12
N LYS A 117 6.32 -4.13 -38.30
CA LYS A 117 6.05 -2.69 -38.45
C LYS A 117 4.56 -2.35 -38.53
N MET A 118 3.72 -3.18 -37.91
CA MET A 118 2.28 -2.95 -37.83
C MET A 118 1.99 -1.88 -36.78
N LYS A 119 1.01 -1.00 -37.03
CA LYS A 119 0.42 -0.18 -35.96
C LYS A 119 -0.34 -1.08 -34.99
N LEU A 120 -0.53 -0.64 -33.75
CA LEU A 120 -1.20 -1.41 -32.71
C LEU A 120 -2.63 -1.79 -33.12
N ILE A 121 -3.37 -0.86 -33.73
CA ILE A 121 -4.73 -1.13 -34.24
C ILE A 121 -4.74 -2.24 -35.30
N ASP A 122 -3.77 -2.22 -36.22
CA ASP A 122 -3.66 -3.18 -37.32
C ASP A 122 -3.19 -4.55 -36.81
N ALA A 123 -2.21 -4.57 -35.91
CA ALA A 123 -1.74 -5.77 -35.25
C ALA A 123 -2.87 -6.45 -34.47
N HIS A 124 -3.66 -5.68 -33.72
CA HIS A 124 -4.79 -6.20 -32.97
C HIS A 124 -5.89 -6.76 -33.88
N ALA A 125 -6.27 -6.03 -34.93
CA ALA A 125 -7.24 -6.50 -35.91
C ALA A 125 -6.77 -7.80 -36.58
N TYR A 126 -5.50 -7.87 -36.98
CA TYR A 126 -4.89 -9.04 -37.60
C TYR A 126 -4.91 -10.27 -36.70
N VAL A 127 -4.57 -10.12 -35.42
CA VAL A 127 -4.60 -11.22 -34.45
C VAL A 127 -6.04 -11.61 -34.11
N LYS A 128 -6.96 -10.65 -33.92
CA LYS A 128 -8.37 -10.91 -33.59
C LYS A 128 -9.09 -11.65 -34.73
N GLN A 129 -8.74 -11.40 -35.99
CA GLN A 129 -9.26 -12.17 -37.14
C GLN A 129 -8.90 -13.67 -37.05
N LYS A 130 -7.70 -13.98 -36.56
CA LYS A 130 -7.18 -15.36 -36.47
C LYS A 130 -7.56 -16.04 -35.15
N ARG A 131 -7.77 -15.25 -34.09
CA ARG A 131 -8.20 -15.69 -32.77
C ARG A 131 -9.21 -14.68 -32.18
N PRO A 132 -10.53 -14.88 -32.41
CA PRO A 132 -11.56 -13.92 -32.02
C PRO A 132 -11.66 -13.61 -30.53
N LEU A 133 -11.14 -14.51 -29.68
CA LEU A 133 -11.13 -14.36 -28.22
C LEU A 133 -10.03 -13.44 -27.69
N VAL A 134 -9.14 -12.91 -28.54
CA VAL A 134 -8.08 -12.01 -28.09
C VAL A 134 -8.67 -10.75 -27.49
N ARG A 135 -8.29 -10.50 -26.23
CA ARG A 135 -8.76 -9.37 -25.43
C ARG A 135 -7.75 -9.11 -24.30
N PRO A 136 -6.65 -8.38 -24.57
CA PRO A 136 -5.73 -7.94 -23.52
C PRO A 136 -6.48 -7.15 -22.43
N ASN A 137 -6.04 -7.29 -21.18
CA ASN A 137 -6.58 -6.47 -20.09
C ASN A 137 -6.21 -4.98 -20.27
N ALA A 138 -6.90 -4.10 -19.56
CA ALA A 138 -6.73 -2.65 -19.70
C ALA A 138 -5.31 -2.14 -19.36
N GLY A 139 -4.60 -2.79 -18.44
CA GLY A 139 -3.21 -2.44 -18.11
C GLY A 139 -2.26 -2.78 -19.25
N PHE A 140 -2.44 -3.95 -19.86
CA PHE A 140 -1.63 -4.38 -21.00
C PHE A 140 -1.85 -3.51 -22.24
N TRP A 141 -3.08 -3.02 -22.44
CA TRP A 141 -3.36 -2.02 -23.47
C TRP A 141 -2.54 -0.74 -23.28
N LYS A 142 -2.39 -0.23 -22.05
CA LYS A 142 -1.55 0.94 -21.79
C LYS A 142 -0.11 0.69 -22.20
N TYR A 143 0.46 -0.46 -21.83
CA TYR A 143 1.82 -0.81 -22.22
C TYR A 143 1.97 -0.93 -23.74
N LEU A 144 0.99 -1.53 -24.44
CA LEU A 144 1.01 -1.63 -25.90
C LEU A 144 0.95 -0.25 -26.57
N VAL A 145 0.13 0.66 -26.07
CA VAL A 145 0.01 2.04 -26.57
C VAL A 145 1.32 2.81 -26.37
N GLU A 146 1.94 2.70 -25.19
CA GLU A 146 3.25 3.32 -24.94
C GLU A 146 4.36 2.68 -25.79
N TYR A 147 4.29 1.38 -26.04
CA TYR A 147 5.26 0.69 -26.90
C TYR A 147 5.12 1.08 -28.37
N GLU A 148 3.90 1.27 -28.86
CA GLU A 148 3.65 1.84 -30.19
C GLU A 148 4.23 3.26 -30.29
N LYS A 149 4.02 4.09 -29.25
CA LYS A 149 4.64 5.42 -29.15
C LYS A 149 6.15 5.35 -29.24
N LYS A 150 6.78 4.44 -28.50
CA LYS A 150 8.23 4.21 -28.51
C LYS A 150 8.74 3.83 -29.91
N LEU A 151 8.01 2.97 -30.62
CA LEU A 151 8.43 2.46 -31.93
C LEU A 151 8.17 3.42 -33.09
N PHE A 152 7.08 4.18 -33.05
CA PHE A 152 6.58 4.97 -34.19
C PHE A 152 6.37 6.45 -33.90
N GLN A 153 6.64 6.91 -32.68
CA GLN A 153 6.41 8.28 -32.19
C GLN A 153 4.94 8.74 -32.25
N LYS A 154 4.00 7.81 -32.48
CA LYS A 154 2.56 8.04 -32.59
C LYS A 154 1.78 6.82 -32.11
N ASN A 155 0.55 7.05 -31.67
CA ASN A 155 -0.35 6.00 -31.18
C ASN A 155 -1.56 5.91 -32.10
N SER A 156 -1.93 4.70 -32.49
CA SER A 156 -3.15 4.40 -33.26
C SER A 156 -4.37 4.11 -32.37
N ILE A 157 -4.12 3.79 -31.10
CA ILE A 157 -5.15 3.53 -30.09
C ILE A 157 -4.95 4.47 -28.91
N SER A 158 -6.06 4.95 -28.36
CA SER A 158 -6.09 5.78 -27.15
C SER A 158 -6.91 5.09 -26.06
N MET A 159 -6.53 5.33 -24.81
CA MET A 159 -7.32 4.87 -23.66
C MET A 159 -8.41 5.90 -23.37
N VAL A 160 -9.66 5.44 -23.24
CA VAL A 160 -10.84 6.27 -22.96
C VAL A 160 -11.56 5.79 -21.71
N GLU A 161 -12.23 6.71 -21.03
CA GLU A 161 -13.07 6.36 -19.88
C GLU A 161 -14.38 5.69 -20.32
N SER A 162 -14.78 4.67 -19.57
CA SER A 162 -16.06 3.98 -19.71
C SER A 162 -16.64 3.67 -18.33
N LYS A 163 -17.90 3.21 -18.30
CA LYS A 163 -18.57 2.74 -17.06
C LYS A 163 -17.85 1.56 -16.39
N PHE A 164 -16.94 0.89 -17.09
CA PHE A 164 -16.14 -0.23 -16.58
C PHE A 164 -14.66 0.15 -16.34
N GLY A 165 -14.36 1.46 -16.30
CA GLY A 165 -13.00 1.99 -16.16
C GLY A 165 -12.34 2.35 -17.50
N LEU A 166 -11.02 2.53 -17.47
CA LEU A 166 -10.20 2.84 -18.64
C LEU A 166 -10.16 1.65 -19.60
N ILE A 167 -10.61 1.85 -20.83
CA ILE A 167 -10.61 0.85 -21.91
C ILE A 167 -9.96 1.45 -23.16
N PRO A 168 -9.42 0.65 -24.10
CA PRO A 168 -9.01 1.17 -25.39
C PRO A 168 -10.24 1.64 -26.18
N ASN A 169 -10.10 2.73 -26.93
CA ASN A 169 -11.17 3.36 -27.72
C ASN A 169 -11.89 2.38 -28.67
N ILE A 170 -11.19 1.36 -29.18
CA ILE A 170 -11.76 0.31 -30.03
C ILE A 170 -12.84 -0.56 -29.35
N TYR A 171 -12.98 -0.51 -28.01
CA TYR A 171 -14.01 -1.23 -27.27
C TYR A 171 -15.19 -0.36 -26.85
N LYS A 172 -15.16 0.94 -27.14
CA LYS A 172 -16.17 1.91 -26.69
C LYS A 172 -17.60 1.49 -27.11
N ASP A 173 -17.78 1.13 -28.38
CA ASP A 173 -19.09 0.77 -28.91
C ASP A 173 -19.57 -0.61 -28.42
N GLU A 174 -18.66 -1.59 -28.28
CA GLU A 174 -18.97 -2.89 -27.65
C GLU A 174 -19.47 -2.70 -26.20
N THR A 175 -18.82 -1.84 -25.43
CA THR A 175 -19.21 -1.54 -24.04
C THR A 175 -20.50 -0.73 -23.92
N ASN A 176 -20.82 0.11 -24.92
CA ASN A 176 -22.09 0.83 -24.97
C ASN A 176 -23.27 -0.10 -25.31
N ASN A 177 -23.05 -1.14 -26.11
CA ASN A 177 -24.10 -2.10 -26.49
C ASN A 177 -24.36 -3.19 -25.43
N LEU A 178 -23.42 -3.44 -24.52
CA LEU A 178 -23.66 -4.28 -23.34
C LEU A 178 -24.78 -3.72 -22.42
N LEU A 179 -25.14 -2.44 -22.54
CA LEU A 179 -26.30 -1.84 -21.87
C LEU A 179 -27.65 -2.33 -22.42
N LEU A 180 -27.72 -2.75 -23.69
CA LEU A 180 -28.98 -3.16 -24.36
C LEU A 180 -29.42 -4.58 -24.01
N LEU A 181 -28.50 -5.43 -23.51
CA LEU A 181 -28.80 -6.78 -23.03
C LEU A 181 -29.06 -6.84 -21.51
N ALA A 182 -28.84 -5.73 -20.80
CA ALA A 182 -29.15 -5.57 -19.38
C ALA A 182 -30.51 -4.89 -19.14
N GLY A 183 -31.46 -5.06 -20.07
CA GLY A 183 -32.86 -4.60 -19.99
C GLY A 183 -33.71 -5.37 -18.98
N PHE A 184 -33.22 -5.55 -17.75
CA PHE A 184 -33.98 -6.11 -16.62
C PHE A 184 -34.02 -5.19 -15.39
N HIS A 185 -33.59 -3.93 -15.53
CA HIS A 185 -33.71 -2.89 -14.49
C HIS A 185 -34.52 -1.65 -14.94
N ASP A 186 -35.47 -1.84 -15.86
CA ASP A 186 -36.46 -0.80 -16.21
C ASP A 186 -37.61 -0.78 -15.19
N HIS A 187 -37.35 -0.27 -13.98
CA HIS A 187 -38.42 0.17 -13.06
C HIS A 187 -38.09 1.38 -12.18
N VAL A 188 -37.06 2.16 -12.49
CA VAL A 188 -36.76 3.42 -11.76
C VAL A 188 -36.77 4.67 -12.67
N ALA A 189 -36.99 4.51 -13.98
CA ALA A 189 -37.03 5.64 -14.93
C ALA A 189 -38.45 6.18 -15.21
N GLN A 190 -39.39 6.06 -14.27
CA GLN A 190 -40.67 6.77 -14.34
C GLN A 190 -40.85 7.61 -13.07
N ASN A 191 -40.29 8.81 -13.08
CA ASN A 191 -40.99 10.06 -12.74
C ASN A 191 -40.02 11.25 -12.80
N LYS A 192 -39.71 11.67 -14.03
CA LYS A 192 -39.38 13.07 -14.30
C LYS A 192 -40.66 13.89 -14.19
N LYS A 193 -40.78 14.71 -13.16
CA LYS A 193 -41.54 15.97 -13.17
C LYS A 193 -41.05 16.83 -12.01
N PHE A 194 -40.18 17.78 -12.30
CA PHE A 194 -40.41 19.19 -11.98
C PHE A 194 -39.30 20.05 -12.59
N THR A 195 -39.68 20.78 -13.64
CA THR A 195 -38.96 21.92 -14.20
C THR A 195 -39.20 23.14 -13.31
N GLY A 196 -38.15 23.83 -12.88
CA GLY A 196 -38.29 25.18 -12.33
C GLY A 196 -37.29 25.55 -11.24
N VAL A 197 -36.04 25.82 -11.60
CA VAL A 197 -35.20 26.80 -10.87
C VAL A 197 -34.24 27.47 -11.86
N THR A 198 -34.79 28.24 -12.81
CA THR A 198 -34.08 29.32 -13.51
C THR A 198 -34.58 30.64 -12.95
N LYS A 199 -34.22 30.93 -11.70
CA LYS A 199 -34.35 32.25 -11.04
C LYS A 199 -33.77 32.19 -9.62
N MET A 200 -32.46 31.96 -9.52
CA MET A 200 -31.72 32.19 -8.26
C MET A 200 -30.19 32.25 -8.48
N ALA A 201 -29.77 32.58 -9.71
CA ALA A 201 -28.38 32.71 -10.12
C ALA A 201 -28.02 34.14 -10.58
N ALA A 202 -28.82 35.14 -10.18
CA ALA A 202 -28.66 36.52 -10.64
C ALA A 202 -28.64 37.56 -9.49
N GLU A 203 -28.40 37.16 -8.24
CA GLU A 203 -28.36 38.08 -7.08
C GLU A 203 -27.13 37.85 -6.17
N LEU A 204 -25.98 37.46 -6.74
CA LEU A 204 -24.72 37.31 -5.99
C LEU A 204 -23.52 38.00 -6.67
N GLU A 205 -23.77 39.08 -7.41
CA GLU A 205 -22.73 40.02 -7.86
C GLU A 205 -23.05 41.42 -7.32
N GLU A 206 -22.89 41.61 -6.00
CA GLU A 206 -22.64 42.93 -5.42
C GLU A 206 -22.21 42.72 -3.96
N MET A 207 -20.90 42.83 -3.70
CA MET A 207 -20.30 43.33 -2.45
C MET A 207 -18.78 43.04 -2.47
N ALA A 208 -18.02 44.01 -2.95
CA ALA A 208 -16.60 44.13 -2.63
C ALA A 208 -16.45 44.67 -1.20
N PRO A 209 -15.55 44.13 -0.35
CA PRO A 209 -15.10 44.85 0.83
C PRO A 209 -13.93 45.79 0.47
N PRO A 210 -13.94 47.03 0.95
CA PRO A 210 -12.82 47.97 0.84
C PRO A 210 -11.74 47.67 1.90
N PHE A 211 -10.60 48.35 1.73
CA PHE A 211 -9.45 48.52 2.64
C PHE A 211 -8.19 47.71 2.34
N SER A 212 -7.24 48.44 1.75
CA SER A 212 -5.79 48.28 1.84
C SER A 212 -5.29 48.76 3.21
N LEU A 213 -4.32 48.05 3.80
CA LEU A 213 -3.43 48.63 4.81
C LEU A 213 -2.05 47.94 4.79
N HIS A 214 -1.14 48.62 4.10
CA HIS A 214 0.29 48.86 4.33
C HIS A 214 1.23 47.82 4.96
N SER A 215 2.21 47.45 4.13
CA SER A 215 3.67 47.48 4.34
C SER A 215 4.20 48.10 5.65
N MET A 216 5.15 47.43 6.30
CA MET A 216 6.43 48.02 6.73
C MET A 216 7.47 46.94 7.06
N ASP A 217 8.71 47.28 6.70
CA ASP A 217 9.85 46.41 6.39
C ASP A 217 10.71 45.91 7.57
N ASP A 218 11.63 45.00 7.19
CA ASP A 218 13.03 44.80 7.58
C ASP A 218 13.42 44.55 9.05
N THR A 219 14.22 43.50 9.33
CA THR A 219 15.69 43.58 9.12
C THR A 219 16.37 42.21 8.96
N GLY A 220 16.98 42.02 7.78
CA GLY A 220 18.36 41.56 7.55
C GLY A 220 18.93 40.30 8.24
N SER A 221 19.26 39.29 7.42
CA SER A 221 20.67 38.91 7.22
C SER A 221 20.86 38.19 5.89
N SER A 222 21.88 38.64 5.18
CA SER A 222 22.23 38.42 3.79
C SER A 222 22.95 37.09 3.52
N GLY A 223 22.65 36.49 2.38
CA GLY A 223 23.49 35.48 1.73
C GLY A 223 23.11 35.36 0.26
N LYS A 224 23.63 36.27 -0.58
CA LYS A 224 23.51 36.21 -2.04
C LYS A 224 24.26 34.98 -2.55
N ASN A 225 23.64 34.23 -3.48
CA ASN A 225 24.33 33.74 -4.67
C ASN A 225 23.29 33.48 -5.76
N THR A 226 23.33 34.37 -6.75
CA THR A 226 22.70 34.30 -8.06
C THR A 226 23.29 33.12 -8.82
N ILE A 227 22.46 32.27 -9.45
CA ILE A 227 22.91 31.33 -10.48
C ILE A 227 22.28 31.78 -11.80
N GLU A 228 23.15 32.23 -12.69
CA GLU A 228 22.86 32.57 -14.08
C GLU A 228 22.55 31.32 -14.89
N LEU A 229 21.57 31.42 -15.78
CA LEU A 229 21.25 30.43 -16.81
C LEU A 229 22.26 30.56 -17.95
N GLY A 230 23.28 29.71 -17.95
CA GLY A 230 24.21 29.53 -19.07
C GLY A 230 23.72 28.43 -20.01
N THR A 231 23.48 28.80 -21.26
CA THR A 231 23.36 27.89 -22.41
C THR A 231 24.77 27.56 -22.91
N GLU A 232 25.18 26.30 -22.85
CA GLU A 232 26.32 25.80 -23.62
C GLU A 232 25.94 24.51 -24.33
N GLU A 233 26.00 24.58 -25.66
CA GLU A 233 26.06 23.45 -26.57
C GLU A 233 27.44 22.81 -26.44
N GLU A 234 27.50 21.51 -26.12
CA GLU A 234 28.71 20.71 -26.37
C GLU A 234 28.36 19.43 -27.14
N GLU A 235 29.16 19.23 -28.19
CA GLU A 235 29.13 18.16 -29.17
C GLU A 235 29.48 16.80 -28.55
N GLU A 236 28.53 15.86 -28.48
CA GLU A 236 28.87 14.45 -28.28
C GLU A 236 29.12 13.75 -29.61
N LYS A 237 30.41 13.55 -29.90
CA LYS A 237 30.93 12.67 -30.96
C LYS A 237 30.44 11.25 -30.74
N GLY A 238 29.82 10.69 -31.78
CA GLY A 238 29.38 9.32 -31.82
C GLY A 238 30.51 8.31 -31.64
N GLN A 239 30.26 7.31 -30.80
CA GLN A 239 30.78 5.97 -31.01
C GLN A 239 29.64 4.95 -30.93
N ASP A 240 29.41 4.36 -32.08
CA ASP A 240 28.45 3.33 -32.40
C ASP A 240 28.94 2.00 -31.80
N HIS A 241 28.34 1.56 -30.69
CA HIS A 241 28.52 0.19 -30.19
C HIS A 241 27.24 -0.59 -30.43
N LYS A 242 27.22 -1.26 -31.59
CA LYS A 242 26.25 -2.28 -31.99
C LYS A 242 26.01 -3.27 -30.85
N GLY A 243 24.74 -3.41 -30.47
CA GLY A 243 24.26 -4.35 -29.46
C GLY A 243 24.68 -5.80 -29.75
N VAL A 244 25.70 -6.25 -29.03
CA VAL A 244 26.03 -7.66 -28.88
C VAL A 244 25.41 -8.11 -27.56
N PHE A 245 24.36 -8.92 -27.64
CA PHE A 245 23.69 -9.53 -26.48
C PHE A 245 24.23 -10.95 -26.27
N VAL A 246 24.73 -11.24 -25.06
CA VAL A 246 25.18 -12.58 -24.68
C VAL A 246 24.06 -13.26 -23.88
N LEU A 247 23.30 -14.14 -24.54
CA LEU A 247 22.30 -14.97 -23.90
C LEU A 247 23.00 -16.12 -23.15
N ARG A 248 22.97 -16.14 -21.81
CA ARG A 248 23.30 -17.35 -21.02
C ARG A 248 22.01 -18.12 -20.71
N GLU A 249 21.75 -19.19 -21.45
CA GLU A 249 20.76 -20.22 -21.11
C GLU A 249 21.31 -21.11 -19.98
N LYS A 250 20.68 -21.12 -18.80
CA LYS A 250 20.97 -22.13 -17.77
C LYS A 250 19.74 -22.86 -17.19
N SER A 251 18.49 -22.51 -17.57
CA SER A 251 17.32 -23.22 -17.01
C SER A 251 15.97 -23.06 -17.74
N GLY A 252 15.92 -22.61 -19.01
CA GLY A 252 14.64 -22.47 -19.74
C GLY A 252 13.69 -21.39 -19.19
N VAL A 253 14.18 -20.51 -18.29
CA VAL A 253 13.45 -19.35 -17.80
C VAL A 253 14.18 -18.09 -18.26
N ILE A 254 13.52 -17.27 -19.09
CA ILE A 254 14.09 -16.01 -19.54
C ILE A 254 13.66 -14.92 -18.57
N TYR A 255 14.65 -14.37 -17.87
CA TYR A 255 14.53 -13.11 -17.15
C TYR A 255 15.26 -12.03 -17.96
N PRO A 256 14.83 -10.76 -17.94
CA PRO A 256 15.59 -9.68 -18.56
C PRO A 256 16.97 -9.61 -17.89
N VAL A 257 18.05 -9.89 -18.63
CA VAL A 257 19.43 -9.89 -18.08
C VAL A 257 20.22 -8.63 -18.47
N ASP A 258 19.76 -7.83 -19.45
CA ASP A 258 20.56 -6.72 -20.01
C ASP A 258 19.89 -5.33 -19.94
N TYR A 259 18.78 -5.18 -19.21
CA TYR A 259 18.43 -3.83 -18.76
C TYR A 259 19.30 -3.53 -17.54
N LYS A 260 20.50 -2.97 -17.78
CA LYS A 260 21.08 -2.05 -16.81
C LYS A 260 19.95 -1.07 -16.51
N TYR A 261 19.37 -1.16 -15.32
CA TYR A 261 18.50 -0.12 -14.79
C TYR A 261 19.40 1.10 -14.68
N ARG A 262 19.52 1.86 -15.78
CA ARG A 262 20.10 3.20 -15.70
C ARG A 262 19.36 3.89 -14.57
N VAL A 263 20.08 4.61 -13.75
CA VAL A 263 19.58 5.39 -12.61
C VAL A 263 18.42 6.32 -13.03
N ASP A 264 18.30 6.63 -14.33
CA ASP A 264 17.17 7.28 -15.01
C ASP A 264 15.82 6.49 -14.90
N THR A 265 15.88 5.22 -14.54
CA THR A 265 14.75 4.30 -14.29
C THR A 265 14.61 3.90 -12.82
N CYS A 266 15.27 4.62 -11.90
CA CYS A 266 14.62 4.97 -10.65
C CYS A 266 13.34 5.72 -11.04
N TYR A 267 12.25 5.01 -11.34
CA TYR A 267 10.96 5.65 -11.54
C TYR A 267 10.73 6.52 -10.30
N PRO A 268 10.70 7.86 -10.42
CA PRO A 268 10.28 8.70 -9.31
C PRO A 268 8.80 8.38 -9.10
N GLY A 269 8.50 7.51 -8.14
CA GLY A 269 7.15 7.17 -7.73
C GLY A 269 6.28 6.52 -8.80
N TYR A 270 6.55 5.25 -9.15
CA TYR A 270 5.45 4.39 -9.62
C TYR A 270 4.55 4.05 -8.42
N ASN A 271 3.81 5.05 -7.94
CA ASN A 271 2.65 4.86 -7.10
C ASN A 271 1.53 4.50 -8.09
N PRO A 272 1.01 3.25 -8.12
CA PRO A 272 -0.24 2.99 -8.81
C PRO A 272 -1.21 4.10 -8.38
N ARG A 273 -1.90 4.78 -9.29
CA ARG A 273 -2.89 5.78 -8.90
C ARG A 273 -4.06 5.04 -8.22
N PHE A 274 -3.87 4.67 -6.95
CA PHE A 274 -4.85 4.09 -6.04
C PHE A 274 -5.94 5.10 -5.70
N VAL A 275 -5.62 6.38 -5.92
CA VAL A 275 -6.45 7.55 -5.68
C VAL A 275 -6.66 8.25 -7.02
N ASN A 276 -7.84 8.07 -7.62
CA ASN A 276 -8.20 8.67 -8.91
C ASN A 276 -8.50 10.17 -8.80
N ALA A 277 -8.98 10.61 -7.62
CA ALA A 277 -9.18 12.01 -7.28
C ALA A 277 -8.85 12.21 -5.79
N PRO A 278 -8.22 13.33 -5.38
CA PRO A 278 -7.91 13.60 -3.99
C PRO A 278 -9.15 13.44 -3.11
N THR A 279 -8.99 12.82 -1.95
CA THR A 279 -10.13 12.44 -1.09
C THR A 279 -10.01 13.06 0.29
N VAL A 280 -11.11 13.64 0.77
CA VAL A 280 -11.25 14.14 2.15
C VAL A 280 -12.05 13.12 2.95
N ILE A 281 -11.39 12.45 3.90
CA ILE A 281 -12.05 11.58 4.88
C ILE A 281 -12.53 12.45 6.04
N THR A 282 -13.84 12.56 6.23
CA THR A 282 -14.45 13.46 7.21
C THR A 282 -14.96 12.67 8.41
N LEU A 283 -14.38 12.88 9.59
CA LEU A 283 -14.83 12.19 10.79
C LEU A 283 -16.15 12.77 11.31
N VAL A 284 -17.03 11.91 11.81
CA VAL A 284 -18.32 12.29 12.41
C VAL A 284 -18.50 11.58 13.75
N GLY A 285 -19.11 12.27 14.72
CA GLY A 285 -19.56 11.67 15.99
C GLY A 285 -19.16 12.47 17.22
N LEU A 286 -19.68 12.05 18.36
CA LEU A 286 -19.52 12.73 19.65
C LEU A 286 -18.06 12.71 20.16
N PRO A 287 -17.66 13.65 21.04
CA PRO A 287 -16.36 13.61 21.70
C PRO A 287 -16.12 12.29 22.46
N ALA A 288 -14.84 11.88 22.60
CA ALA A 288 -14.43 10.65 23.27
C ALA A 288 -14.99 9.32 22.70
N ARG A 289 -15.35 9.31 21.41
CA ARG A 289 -15.75 8.09 20.67
C ARG A 289 -14.65 7.51 19.77
N GLY A 290 -13.37 7.65 20.14
CA GLY A 290 -12.26 7.04 19.38
C GLY A 290 -11.93 7.62 17.99
N LYS A 291 -12.60 8.69 17.54
CA LYS A 291 -12.38 9.28 16.19
C LYS A 291 -10.92 9.62 15.88
N THR A 292 -10.27 10.40 16.75
CA THR A 292 -8.86 10.79 16.57
C THR A 292 -7.93 9.58 16.56
N TYR A 293 -8.19 8.57 17.41
CA TYR A 293 -7.44 7.31 17.44
C TYR A 293 -7.50 6.63 16.06
N MET A 294 -8.70 6.40 15.55
CA MET A 294 -8.87 5.71 14.28
C MET A 294 -8.35 6.53 13.08
N ALA A 295 -8.49 7.86 13.12
CA ALA A 295 -7.95 8.74 12.09
C ALA A 295 -6.43 8.69 11.98
N LYS A 296 -5.72 8.69 13.12
CA LYS A 296 -4.26 8.56 13.14
C LYS A 296 -3.83 7.19 12.63
N LYS A 297 -4.50 6.15 13.08
CA LYS A 297 -4.23 4.76 12.67
C LYS A 297 -4.46 4.53 11.17
N LEU A 298 -5.58 5.01 10.65
CA LEU A 298 -5.88 4.99 9.21
C LEU A 298 -4.87 5.82 8.41
N GLY A 299 -4.52 7.01 8.90
CA GLY A 299 -3.52 7.87 8.27
C GLY A 299 -2.15 7.19 8.17
N ARG A 300 -1.70 6.54 9.24
CA ARG A 300 -0.46 5.75 9.30
C ARG A 300 -0.48 4.59 8.32
N TYR A 301 -1.57 3.81 8.31
CA TYR A 301 -1.75 2.72 7.35
C TYR A 301 -1.69 3.21 5.90
N LEU A 302 -2.43 4.26 5.56
CA LEU A 302 -2.44 4.81 4.21
C LEU A 302 -1.06 5.31 3.79
N ASN A 303 -0.32 6.00 4.66
CA ASN A 303 1.04 6.42 4.37
C ASN A 303 1.99 5.23 4.17
N TRP A 304 1.88 4.20 5.03
CA TRP A 304 2.73 3.02 4.96
C TRP A 304 2.55 2.22 3.66
N ILE A 305 1.32 2.15 3.12
CA ILE A 305 1.06 1.57 1.77
C ILE A 305 1.37 2.54 0.62
N GLY A 306 1.98 3.71 0.91
CA GLY A 306 2.44 4.67 -0.10
C GLY A 306 1.43 5.74 -0.51
N ILE A 307 0.30 5.89 0.18
CA ILE A 307 -0.72 6.92 -0.10
C ILE A 307 -0.47 8.14 0.78
N LYS A 308 -0.04 9.26 0.17
CA LYS A 308 0.31 10.50 0.88
C LYS A 308 -0.88 11.08 1.63
N THR A 309 -0.90 10.88 2.94
CA THR A 309 -2.05 11.15 3.82
C THR A 309 -1.67 12.07 4.97
N LYS A 310 -2.55 13.03 5.31
CA LYS A 310 -2.35 13.91 6.47
C LYS A 310 -3.65 14.10 7.26
N VAL A 311 -3.53 14.07 8.59
CA VAL A 311 -4.63 14.36 9.52
C VAL A 311 -4.64 15.85 9.86
N PHE A 312 -5.82 16.48 9.77
CA PHE A 312 -6.07 17.88 10.10
C PHE A 312 -7.05 17.96 11.26
N ASN A 313 -6.59 18.41 12.43
CA ASN A 313 -7.42 18.47 13.64
C ASN A 313 -7.97 19.89 13.86
N VAL A 314 -9.28 20.06 13.68
CA VAL A 314 -9.93 21.39 13.84
C VAL A 314 -9.80 21.93 15.26
N GLY A 315 -9.64 21.06 16.26
CA GLY A 315 -9.39 21.44 17.65
C GLY A 315 -8.10 22.27 17.83
N GLU A 316 -7.06 22.02 17.02
CA GLU A 316 -5.82 22.80 17.02
C GLU A 316 -6.01 24.21 16.48
N TYR A 317 -6.82 24.36 15.42
CA TYR A 317 -7.18 25.66 14.86
C TYR A 317 -7.97 26.47 15.88
N ARG A 318 -8.92 25.86 16.58
CA ARG A 318 -9.65 26.51 17.68
C ARG A 318 -8.72 26.94 18.80
N ARG A 319 -7.80 26.06 19.26
CA ARG A 319 -6.86 26.42 20.33
C ARG A 319 -5.95 27.59 19.96
N ARG A 320 -5.49 27.66 18.71
CA ARG A 320 -4.72 28.81 18.21
C ARG A 320 -5.54 30.09 18.14
N ALA A 321 -6.83 30.00 17.83
CA ALA A 321 -7.70 31.17 17.66
C ALA A 321 -8.18 31.78 18.99
N VAL A 322 -8.48 30.95 20.01
CA VAL A 322 -9.11 31.43 21.26
C VAL A 322 -8.43 30.98 22.55
N GLY A 323 -7.27 30.32 22.46
CA GLY A 323 -6.61 29.70 23.60
C GLY A 323 -7.17 28.32 23.94
N SER A 324 -6.51 27.62 24.86
CA SER A 324 -6.88 26.27 25.29
C SER A 324 -7.78 26.23 26.53
N ASP A 325 -7.86 27.33 27.29
CA ASP A 325 -8.62 27.51 28.54
C ASP A 325 -10.16 27.51 28.38
N LYS A 326 -10.70 27.07 27.23
CA LYS A 326 -12.13 27.11 26.94
C LYS A 326 -12.83 25.84 27.43
N LEU A 327 -13.66 26.03 28.46
CA LEU A 327 -14.52 25.04 29.11
C LEU A 327 -15.81 24.74 28.31
N HIS A 328 -16.71 23.94 28.88
CA HIS A 328 -17.92 23.45 28.21
C HIS A 328 -18.84 24.55 27.65
N ASP A 329 -18.89 25.73 28.27
CA ASP A 329 -19.79 26.82 27.86
C ASP A 329 -19.48 27.39 26.47
N PHE A 330 -18.23 27.29 26.03
CA PHE A 330 -17.83 27.62 24.67
C PHE A 330 -18.46 26.68 23.62
N PHE A 331 -18.87 25.48 24.03
CA PHE A 331 -19.38 24.46 23.11
C PHE A 331 -20.90 24.38 23.03
N ARG A 332 -21.62 25.18 23.80
CA ARG A 332 -23.09 25.23 23.80
C ARG A 332 -23.65 25.55 22.42
N VAL A 333 -24.87 25.07 22.18
CA VAL A 333 -25.59 25.25 20.91
C VAL A 333 -26.20 26.66 20.81
N ASP A 334 -26.46 27.32 21.92
CA ASP A 334 -26.99 28.70 21.98
C ASP A 334 -25.90 29.79 22.00
N ASN A 335 -24.62 29.40 22.02
CA ASN A 335 -23.50 30.34 22.00
C ASN A 335 -23.12 30.71 20.55
N ALA A 336 -23.81 31.72 20.00
CA ALA A 336 -23.67 32.16 18.61
C ALA A 336 -22.24 32.64 18.27
N GLU A 337 -21.58 33.37 19.17
CA GLU A 337 -20.21 33.84 18.99
C GLU A 337 -19.24 32.66 18.88
N ALA A 338 -19.33 31.69 19.81
CA ALA A 338 -18.45 30.53 19.79
C ALA A 338 -18.74 29.60 18.59
N GLN A 339 -20.00 29.48 18.16
CA GLN A 339 -20.35 28.79 16.92
C GLN A 339 -19.71 29.44 15.70
N LYS A 340 -19.76 30.78 15.59
CA LYS A 340 -19.11 31.54 14.51
C LYS A 340 -17.60 31.28 14.47
N VAL A 341 -16.93 31.34 15.62
CA VAL A 341 -15.49 31.03 15.73
C VAL A 341 -15.20 29.58 15.33
N ARG A 342 -15.96 28.60 15.84
CA ARG A 342 -15.77 27.18 15.49
C ARG A 342 -16.00 26.92 14.00
N ARG A 343 -16.93 27.64 13.36
CA ARG A 343 -17.18 27.58 11.91
C ARG A 343 -15.99 28.14 11.13
N GLN A 344 -15.46 29.30 11.53
CA GLN A 344 -14.27 29.89 10.91
C GLN A 344 -13.04 28.99 11.04
N CYS A 345 -12.83 28.36 12.20
CA CYS A 345 -11.74 27.39 12.40
C CYS A 345 -11.86 26.19 11.45
N ALA A 346 -13.07 25.68 11.23
CA ALA A 346 -13.31 24.59 10.29
C ALA A 346 -13.00 25.00 8.85
N ILE A 347 -13.40 26.21 8.43
CA ILE A 347 -13.12 26.76 7.09
C ILE A 347 -11.61 26.96 6.90
N ALA A 348 -10.92 27.56 7.87
CA ALA A 348 -9.47 27.75 7.81
C ALA A 348 -8.72 26.41 7.69
N CYS A 349 -9.20 25.38 8.40
CA CYS A 349 -8.68 24.03 8.31
C CYS A 349 -8.94 23.39 6.94
N LEU A 350 -10.14 23.57 6.35
CA LEU A 350 -10.46 23.10 5.00
C LEU A 350 -9.62 23.79 3.91
N GLU A 351 -9.27 25.06 4.08
CA GLU A 351 -8.35 25.74 3.16
C GLU A 351 -6.94 25.13 3.21
N ASP A 352 -6.44 24.75 4.39
CA ASP A 352 -5.16 24.04 4.48
C ASP A 352 -5.23 22.60 3.95
N VAL A 353 -6.38 21.93 4.09
CA VAL A 353 -6.67 20.66 3.41
C VAL A 353 -6.58 20.85 1.90
N SER A 354 -7.22 21.89 1.35
CA SER A 354 -7.19 22.20 -0.08
C SER A 354 -5.75 22.41 -0.55
N LYS A 355 -4.95 23.23 0.15
CA LYS A 355 -3.53 23.47 -0.20
C LYS A 355 -2.71 22.19 -0.20
N PHE A 356 -2.97 21.26 0.73
CA PHE A 356 -2.26 20.00 0.78
C PHE A 356 -2.63 19.08 -0.41
N LEU A 357 -3.93 18.95 -0.70
CA LEU A 357 -4.45 18.10 -1.77
C LEU A 357 -4.15 18.63 -3.18
N THR A 358 -4.05 19.95 -3.37
CA THR A 358 -3.70 20.55 -4.67
C THR A 358 -2.20 20.49 -4.99
N ARG A 359 -1.34 20.22 -3.99
CA ARG A 359 0.10 20.09 -4.19
C ARG A 359 0.47 18.63 -4.46
N ALA A 360 0.72 17.87 -3.39
CA ALA A 360 1.23 16.49 -3.48
C ALA A 360 0.45 15.51 -2.60
N GLY A 361 -0.49 16.00 -1.78
CA GLY A 361 -1.33 15.16 -0.93
C GLY A 361 -2.38 14.40 -1.74
N GLN A 362 -2.69 13.18 -1.31
CA GLN A 362 -3.72 12.35 -1.94
C GLN A 362 -4.96 12.20 -1.04
N VAL A 363 -4.76 12.14 0.28
CA VAL A 363 -5.84 11.95 1.26
C VAL A 363 -5.68 12.91 2.43
N ALA A 364 -6.74 13.65 2.74
CA ALA A 364 -6.80 14.49 3.94
C ALA A 364 -7.83 13.93 4.90
N ILE A 365 -7.44 13.67 6.14
CA ILE A 365 -8.37 13.23 7.19
C ILE A 365 -8.77 14.45 8.02
N PHE A 366 -10.01 14.90 7.87
CA PHE A 366 -10.58 16.05 8.56
C PHE A 366 -11.18 15.63 9.91
N ASP A 367 -10.41 15.79 10.98
CA ASP A 367 -10.76 15.39 12.36
C ASP A 367 -11.50 16.52 13.09
N ALA A 368 -12.82 16.36 13.18
CA ALA A 368 -13.72 17.17 13.99
C ALA A 368 -14.95 16.33 14.40
N THR A 369 -15.88 16.93 15.15
CA THR A 369 -17.13 16.24 15.54
C THR A 369 -18.12 16.12 14.37
N ASN A 370 -18.26 17.16 13.55
CA ASN A 370 -19.13 17.21 12.36
C ASN A 370 -20.53 16.60 12.57
N THR A 371 -21.10 16.84 13.75
CA THR A 371 -22.31 16.20 14.25
C THR A 371 -23.62 16.73 13.64
N THR A 372 -23.59 17.83 12.88
CA THR A 372 -24.80 18.44 12.29
C THR A 372 -24.83 18.31 10.77
N PHE A 373 -26.02 18.24 10.19
CA PHE A 373 -26.21 18.20 8.73
C PHE A 373 -25.61 19.44 8.05
N GLU A 374 -25.86 20.63 8.60
CA GLU A 374 -25.33 21.89 8.06
C GLU A 374 -23.80 21.87 7.93
N ARG A 375 -23.10 21.33 8.94
CA ARG A 375 -21.64 21.22 8.90
C ARG A 375 -21.18 20.27 7.80
N ARG A 376 -21.84 19.12 7.65
CA ARG A 376 -21.49 18.13 6.62
C ARG A 376 -21.78 18.65 5.21
N ALA A 377 -22.91 19.34 5.02
CA ALA A 377 -23.25 20.01 3.76
C ALA A 377 -22.20 21.07 3.37
N LEU A 378 -21.71 21.86 4.34
CA LEU A 378 -20.62 22.83 4.10
C LEU A 378 -19.34 22.13 3.62
N ILE A 379 -18.97 21.01 4.23
CA ILE A 379 -17.77 20.24 3.84
C ILE A 379 -17.96 19.65 2.43
N MET A 380 -19.14 19.09 2.15
CA MET A 380 -19.49 18.56 0.83
C MET A 380 -19.40 19.63 -0.26
N ASP A 381 -20.02 20.78 -0.04
CA ASP A 381 -20.00 21.90 -0.98
C ASP A 381 -18.56 22.38 -1.24
N PHE A 382 -17.77 22.57 -0.17
CA PHE A 382 -16.37 22.98 -0.26
C PHE A 382 -15.53 22.03 -1.12
N CYS A 383 -15.67 20.72 -0.87
CA CYS A 383 -14.88 19.68 -1.52
C CYS A 383 -15.31 19.47 -2.97
N THR A 384 -16.62 19.40 -3.22
CA THR A 384 -17.17 19.12 -4.56
C THR A 384 -16.83 20.24 -5.54
N LYS A 385 -16.90 21.51 -5.12
CA LYS A 385 -16.48 22.66 -5.92
C LYS A 385 -15.00 22.63 -6.34
N ARG A 386 -14.16 21.89 -5.60
CA ARG A 386 -12.72 21.73 -5.85
C ARG A 386 -12.36 20.38 -6.48
N GLY A 387 -13.36 19.56 -6.81
CA GLY A 387 -13.14 18.24 -7.42
C GLY A 387 -12.61 17.18 -6.45
N PHE A 388 -12.70 17.40 -5.14
CA PHE A 388 -12.31 16.41 -4.14
C PHE A 388 -13.46 15.44 -3.86
N LYS A 389 -13.16 14.16 -3.72
CA LYS A 389 -14.11 13.18 -3.18
C LYS A 389 -14.23 13.35 -1.68
N VAL A 390 -15.40 13.04 -1.12
CA VAL A 390 -15.62 13.03 0.33
C VAL A 390 -16.06 11.64 0.77
N PHE A 391 -15.47 11.16 1.86
CA PHE A 391 -15.84 9.90 2.49
C PHE A 391 -16.05 10.15 3.99
N PHE A 392 -17.26 9.94 4.49
CA PHE A 392 -17.54 10.15 5.91
C PHE A 392 -17.26 8.91 6.74
N MET A 393 -16.70 9.12 7.93
CA MET A 393 -16.39 8.08 8.88
C MET A 393 -17.01 8.45 10.22
N GLU A 394 -18.15 7.86 10.54
CA GLU A 394 -18.86 8.10 11.79
C GLU A 394 -18.51 7.06 12.84
N SER A 395 -18.19 7.52 14.05
CA SER A 395 -17.97 6.66 15.20
C SER A 395 -19.07 6.87 16.23
N ILE A 396 -19.84 5.80 16.48
CA ILE A 396 -20.91 5.72 17.46
C ILE A 396 -20.47 4.70 18.50
N CYS A 397 -20.52 5.08 19.78
CA CYS A 397 -20.26 4.14 20.87
C CYS A 397 -21.12 4.57 22.06
N GLU A 398 -21.98 3.66 22.47
CA GLU A 398 -22.91 3.83 23.60
C GLU A 398 -22.41 3.11 24.86
N ASP A 399 -21.43 2.20 24.70
CA ASP A 399 -20.73 1.55 25.79
C ASP A 399 -20.11 2.57 26.78
N SER A 400 -20.67 2.60 27.99
CA SER A 400 -20.27 3.53 29.04
C SER A 400 -18.84 3.30 29.54
N ASP A 401 -18.32 2.08 29.48
CA ASP A 401 -16.98 1.72 29.95
C ASP A 401 -15.93 2.19 28.94
N ILE A 402 -16.19 2.02 27.65
CA ILE A 402 -15.33 2.56 26.58
C ILE A 402 -15.31 4.08 26.63
N VAL A 403 -16.48 4.72 26.76
CA VAL A 403 -16.58 6.17 26.90
C VAL A 403 -15.87 6.65 28.17
N ALA A 404 -16.05 5.96 29.29
CA ALA A 404 -15.37 6.27 30.54
C ALA A 404 -13.85 6.11 30.41
N ALA A 405 -13.34 5.06 29.78
CA ALA A 405 -11.90 4.85 29.55
C ALA A 405 -11.28 5.92 28.62
N ASN A 406 -12.05 6.44 27.66
CA ASN A 406 -11.61 7.54 26.80
C ASN A 406 -11.63 8.91 27.52
N ILE A 407 -12.41 9.04 28.60
CA ILE A 407 -12.52 10.27 29.42
C ILE A 407 -11.65 10.21 30.69
N LYS A 408 -11.41 9.03 31.25
CA LYS A 408 -10.64 8.76 32.49
C LYS A 408 -9.63 7.64 32.24
N VAL A 409 -8.44 7.75 32.86
CA VAL A 409 -7.66 6.55 33.16
C VAL A 409 -8.41 5.80 34.26
N MET A 410 -8.98 4.63 33.96
CA MET A 410 -9.45 3.73 35.01
C MET A 410 -8.21 3.11 35.70
N GLY A 411 -8.11 3.33 37.03
CA GLY A 411 -7.41 2.52 38.04
C GLY A 411 -6.02 1.92 37.73
N HIS A 412 -5.03 2.32 38.55
CA HIS A 412 -3.74 1.65 38.84
C HIS A 412 -2.66 1.58 37.75
N GLU A 413 -1.80 2.60 37.73
CA GLU A 413 -0.33 2.52 38.00
C GLU A 413 0.24 3.90 37.66
N PHE A 414 0.44 4.72 38.69
CA PHE A 414 1.30 5.89 38.55
C PHE A 414 2.74 5.37 38.53
N LEU A 415 3.34 5.22 37.35
CA LEU A 415 4.79 5.08 37.26
C LEU A 415 5.39 6.36 37.87
N SER A 416 6.32 6.17 38.79
CA SER A 416 7.01 7.26 39.46
C SER A 416 7.87 8.05 38.47
N ASN A 417 8.19 9.31 38.78
CA ASN A 417 9.09 10.13 37.95
C ASN A 417 10.50 9.50 37.76
N GLU A 418 10.87 8.48 38.54
CA GLU A 418 12.14 7.77 38.41
C GLU A 418 12.10 6.67 37.33
N GLU A 419 10.95 6.01 37.14
CA GLU A 419 10.74 5.05 36.04
C GLU A 419 10.63 5.74 34.68
N PHE A 420 10.44 7.07 34.65
CA PHE A 420 10.51 7.89 33.43
C PHE A 420 11.94 8.11 32.90
N LYS A 421 12.98 7.79 33.69
CA LYS A 421 14.38 8.04 33.30
C LYS A 421 15.06 6.90 32.55
N THR A 422 14.50 5.70 32.54
CA THR A 422 15.08 4.51 31.86
C THR A 422 14.62 4.33 30.41
N TRP A 423 14.00 5.36 29.83
CA TRP A 423 13.40 5.32 28.50
C TRP A 423 14.49 5.51 27.46
N GLU A 424 15.05 4.41 26.94
CA GLU A 424 15.79 4.46 25.67
C GLU A 424 14.80 4.62 24.52
N VAL A 425 14.48 5.89 24.25
CA VAL A 425 13.83 6.32 23.01
C VAL A 425 14.75 5.97 21.85
N TRP A 426 14.24 5.20 20.89
CA TRP A 426 14.91 5.06 19.63
C TRP A 426 14.54 6.21 18.71
N VAL A 427 15.58 7.00 18.41
CA VAL A 427 15.75 8.05 17.39
C VAL A 427 15.39 9.48 17.81
N ASP A 428 16.38 10.36 17.56
CA ASP A 428 16.47 11.81 17.73
C ASP A 428 15.33 12.62 17.07
N SER A 429 14.12 12.51 17.61
CA SER A 429 13.02 13.44 17.33
C SER A 429 12.50 14.01 18.65
N PRO A 430 12.39 15.34 18.81
CA PRO A 430 12.03 15.98 20.08
C PRO A 430 10.54 15.82 20.45
N ALA A 431 9.88 14.76 20.01
CA ALA A 431 8.47 14.51 20.27
C ALA A 431 8.28 13.49 21.40
N SER A 432 7.88 14.03 22.55
CA SER A 432 7.10 13.40 23.64
C SER A 432 7.83 12.88 24.88
N THR A 433 8.41 13.80 25.64
CA THR A 433 8.49 13.73 27.12
C THR A 433 7.15 14.07 27.81
N LEU A 434 6.02 13.99 27.10
CA LEU A 434 4.70 14.37 27.63
C LEU A 434 3.94 13.14 28.14
N PRO A 435 3.23 13.25 29.30
CA PRO A 435 2.38 12.19 29.83
C PRO A 435 1.34 11.77 28.78
N PRO A 436 0.77 10.55 28.87
CA PRO A 436 -0.10 10.01 27.82
C PRO A 436 -1.26 10.97 27.54
N GLN A 437 -1.19 11.68 26.41
CA GLN A 437 -2.23 12.58 25.90
C GLN A 437 -3.52 11.82 25.53
N GLU A 438 -3.58 10.52 25.80
CA GLU A 438 -4.61 9.56 25.43
C GLU A 438 -5.96 9.84 26.06
N VAL A 439 -5.97 10.41 27.27
CA VAL A 439 -7.21 10.73 27.95
C VAL A 439 -7.52 12.22 27.80
N LYS A 440 -8.76 12.56 27.45
CA LYS A 440 -9.15 13.95 27.15
C LYS A 440 -8.86 14.94 28.27
N VAL A 441 -8.78 14.48 29.52
CA VAL A 441 -8.38 15.28 30.69
C VAL A 441 -6.90 15.66 30.73
N PHE A 442 -6.04 14.99 29.95
CA PHE A 442 -4.64 15.40 29.71
C PHE A 442 -4.48 16.22 28.43
N SER A 443 -5.58 16.57 27.76
CA SER A 443 -5.50 17.42 26.58
C SER A 443 -5.09 18.85 26.97
N PRO A 444 -4.52 19.63 26.02
CA PRO A 444 -4.16 21.03 26.27
C PRO A 444 -5.32 21.90 26.79
N ASP A 445 -6.56 21.45 26.60
CA ASP A 445 -7.76 22.14 27.06
C ASP A 445 -7.90 22.19 28.60
N TYR A 446 -7.24 21.29 29.34
CA TYR A 446 -7.44 21.09 30.79
C TYR A 446 -6.16 21.22 31.62
N VAL A 447 -5.08 21.77 31.06
CA VAL A 447 -3.75 21.84 31.74
C VAL A 447 -3.82 22.53 33.11
N THR A 448 -4.66 23.56 33.24
CA THR A 448 -4.81 24.37 34.46
C THR A 448 -5.98 23.94 35.35
N VAL A 449 -6.70 22.89 34.97
CA VAL A 449 -7.93 22.45 35.66
C VAL A 449 -7.64 21.15 36.40
N ASP A 450 -8.13 21.02 37.63
CA ASP A 450 -8.01 19.75 38.36
C ASP A 450 -8.76 18.62 37.63
N ARG A 451 -8.33 17.38 37.84
CA ARG A 451 -8.79 16.24 37.04
C ARG A 451 -10.27 15.96 37.21
N ASP A 452 -10.82 16.10 38.41
CA ASP A 452 -12.23 15.81 38.66
C ASP A 452 -13.13 16.88 38.04
N THR A 453 -12.72 18.15 38.10
CA THR A 453 -13.39 19.24 37.40
C THR A 453 -13.29 19.08 35.89
N ALA A 454 -12.13 18.69 35.36
CA ALA A 454 -11.94 18.41 33.93
C ALA A 454 -12.87 17.30 33.42
N VAL A 455 -13.04 16.21 34.17
CA VAL A 455 -14.01 15.14 33.84
C VAL A 455 -15.44 15.67 33.83
N LYS A 456 -15.83 16.44 34.85
CA LYS A 456 -17.18 17.01 34.95
C LYS A 456 -17.47 17.98 33.80
N ASP A 457 -16.51 18.85 33.49
CA ASP A 457 -16.59 19.78 32.36
C ASP A 457 -16.72 19.03 31.03
N PHE A 458 -15.87 18.03 30.79
CA PHE A 458 -15.87 17.29 29.55
C PHE A 458 -17.17 16.51 29.33
N ARG A 459 -17.79 15.97 30.40
CA ARG A 459 -19.12 15.35 30.33
C ARG A 459 -20.20 16.36 29.93
N LYS A 460 -20.20 17.56 30.50
CA LYS A 460 -21.13 18.63 30.08
C LYS A 460 -20.89 19.03 28.64
N ARG A 461 -19.63 19.10 28.21
CA ARG A 461 -19.26 19.35 26.80
C ARG A 461 -19.84 18.29 25.87
N ILE A 462 -19.79 17.00 26.23
CA ILE A 462 -20.43 15.92 25.45
C ILE A 462 -21.94 16.17 25.34
N LYS A 463 -22.61 16.48 26.46
CA LYS A 463 -24.05 16.77 26.48
C LYS A 463 -24.45 17.88 25.51
N HIS A 464 -23.69 18.98 25.45
CA HIS A 464 -23.93 20.05 24.47
C HIS A 464 -23.85 19.58 23.01
N TYR A 465 -23.05 18.57 22.70
CA TYR A 465 -23.02 17.97 21.36
C TYR A 465 -24.18 16.99 21.13
N GLU A 466 -24.59 16.24 22.16
CA GLU A 466 -25.74 15.32 22.10
C GLU A 466 -27.03 16.08 21.76
N ASP A 467 -27.25 17.25 22.36
CA ASP A 467 -28.43 18.09 22.13
C ASP A 467 -28.60 18.54 20.65
N ALA A 468 -27.52 18.53 19.86
CA ALA A 468 -27.52 18.91 18.45
C ALA A 468 -27.00 17.81 17.51
N TYR A 469 -26.87 16.57 17.99
CA TYR A 469 -26.29 15.49 17.19
C TYR A 469 -27.31 14.93 16.21
N GLU A 470 -26.98 14.99 14.92
CA GLU A 470 -27.71 14.40 13.82
C GLU A 470 -26.84 13.31 13.17
N PRO A 471 -26.99 12.04 13.56
CA PRO A 471 -26.21 10.94 12.99
C PRO A 471 -26.41 10.79 11.48
N LEU A 472 -25.42 10.22 10.78
CA LEU A 472 -25.59 9.89 9.36
C LEU A 472 -26.77 8.92 9.17
N SER A 473 -27.66 9.21 8.23
CA SER A 473 -28.83 8.36 7.94
C SER A 473 -28.98 8.11 6.45
N LEU A 474 -29.40 6.91 6.08
CA LEU A 474 -29.71 6.58 4.67
C LEU A 474 -30.88 7.40 4.14
N GLU A 475 -31.82 7.79 5.00
CA GLU A 475 -33.00 8.57 4.62
C GLU A 475 -32.64 9.99 4.16
N LYS A 476 -31.80 10.72 4.91
CA LYS A 476 -31.44 12.11 4.59
C LYS A 476 -30.17 12.21 3.74
N GLU A 477 -29.23 11.29 3.92
CA GLU A 477 -27.86 11.37 3.41
C GLU A 477 -27.44 10.09 2.67
N GLY A 478 -28.39 9.30 2.15
CA GLY A 478 -28.12 8.05 1.42
C GLY A 478 -27.31 8.20 0.13
N HIS A 479 -27.17 9.42 -0.38
CA HIS A 479 -26.31 9.74 -1.53
C HIS A 479 -24.82 9.91 -1.15
N LEU A 480 -24.48 10.01 0.14
CA LEU A 480 -23.11 10.20 0.61
C LEU A 480 -22.35 8.87 0.71
N SER A 481 -21.06 8.88 0.38
CA SER A 481 -20.16 7.76 0.69
C SER A 481 -19.78 7.80 2.17
N PHE A 482 -20.12 6.75 2.94
CA PHE A 482 -19.78 6.72 4.36
C PHE A 482 -19.60 5.32 4.94
N ILE A 483 -18.93 5.27 6.09
CA ILE A 483 -18.92 4.15 7.04
C ILE A 483 -19.37 4.64 8.41
N LYS A 484 -20.27 3.90 9.05
CA LYS A 484 -20.60 4.03 10.48
C LYS A 484 -19.96 2.86 11.21
N ILE A 485 -19.20 3.15 12.26
CA ILE A 485 -18.58 2.17 13.15
C ILE A 485 -19.33 2.29 14.48
N ILE A 486 -20.01 1.21 14.86
CA ILE A 486 -20.88 1.18 16.03
C ILE A 486 -20.23 0.27 17.07
N ASP A 487 -20.20 0.76 18.31
CA ASP A 487 -19.68 0.09 19.50
C ASP A 487 -18.30 -0.55 19.28
N ALA A 488 -17.34 0.31 18.91
CA ALA A 488 -15.94 -0.08 18.74
C ALA A 488 -15.69 -1.20 17.71
N GLY A 489 -16.58 -1.34 16.72
CA GLY A 489 -16.44 -2.28 15.61
C GLY A 489 -17.29 -3.55 15.73
N GLU A 490 -18.27 -3.57 16.64
CA GLU A 490 -19.26 -4.66 16.70
C GLU A 490 -20.19 -4.66 15.48
N GLN A 491 -20.54 -3.47 14.98
CA GLN A 491 -21.35 -3.33 13.79
C GLN A 491 -20.82 -2.23 12.87
N TYR A 492 -20.96 -2.47 11.57
CA TYR A 492 -20.60 -1.53 10.52
C TYR A 492 -21.78 -1.26 9.60
N ILE A 493 -22.00 -0.01 9.22
CA ILE A 493 -22.92 0.38 8.16
C ILE A 493 -22.12 1.08 7.08
N VAL A 494 -22.07 0.51 5.88
CA VAL A 494 -21.26 1.01 4.77
C VAL A 494 -22.19 1.43 3.64
N ASN A 495 -22.00 2.63 3.10
CA ASN A 495 -22.84 3.18 2.02
C ASN A 495 -22.00 3.77 0.89
N SER A 496 -22.42 3.50 -0.35
CA SER A 496 -21.94 4.14 -1.58
C SER A 496 -20.41 4.25 -1.70
N ILE A 497 -19.70 3.14 -1.50
CA ILE A 497 -18.23 3.10 -1.62
C ILE A 497 -17.80 3.33 -3.08
N ASP A 498 -16.97 4.35 -3.27
CA ASP A 498 -16.51 4.83 -4.55
C ASP A 498 -14.98 4.65 -4.69
N GLY A 499 -14.60 3.54 -5.33
CA GLY A 499 -13.25 3.26 -5.76
C GLY A 499 -12.36 2.54 -4.73
N TYR A 500 -11.11 2.31 -5.13
CA TYR A 500 -10.17 1.49 -4.39
C TYR A 500 -9.82 2.04 -3.00
N LEU A 501 -9.48 3.33 -2.90
CA LEU A 501 -9.10 3.95 -1.62
C LEU A 501 -10.18 3.76 -0.54
N GLN A 502 -11.44 4.06 -0.85
CA GLN A 502 -12.53 3.94 0.12
C GLN A 502 -12.74 2.48 0.52
N SER A 503 -12.70 1.54 -0.43
CA SER A 503 -12.79 0.10 -0.12
C SER A 503 -11.68 -0.37 0.82
N ARG A 504 -10.47 0.18 0.69
CA ARG A 504 -9.32 -0.14 1.53
C ARG A 504 -9.40 0.50 2.91
N ALA A 505 -9.87 1.74 2.99
CA ALA A 505 -10.16 2.38 4.26
C ALA A 505 -11.23 1.58 5.04
N VAL A 506 -12.33 1.17 4.39
CA VAL A 506 -13.36 0.32 4.99
C VAL A 506 -12.77 -1.01 5.46
N TYR A 507 -12.04 -1.71 4.60
CA TYR A 507 -11.41 -2.98 4.95
C TYR A 507 -10.47 -2.85 6.15
N PHE A 508 -9.63 -1.81 6.20
CA PHE A 508 -8.77 -1.53 7.34
C PHE A 508 -9.57 -1.30 8.63
N LEU A 509 -10.58 -0.43 8.58
CA LEU A 509 -11.40 -0.09 9.73
C LEU A 509 -12.21 -1.28 10.27
N MET A 510 -12.63 -2.19 9.39
CA MET A 510 -13.32 -3.44 9.77
C MET A 510 -12.41 -4.46 10.45
N ASN A 511 -11.10 -4.38 10.21
CA ASN A 511 -10.11 -5.26 10.85
C ASN A 511 -9.35 -4.58 11.99
N SER A 512 -9.70 -3.34 12.33
CA SER A 512 -9.03 -2.57 13.38
C SER A 512 -9.90 -2.48 14.62
N HIS A 513 -9.27 -2.59 15.79
CA HIS A 513 -9.96 -2.41 17.07
C HIS A 513 -9.18 -1.48 18.02
N ILE A 514 -9.89 -1.02 19.06
CA ILE A 514 -9.36 -0.14 20.12
C ILE A 514 -8.97 -0.87 21.41
N LYS A 515 -9.28 -2.18 21.50
CA LYS A 515 -8.90 -3.00 22.67
C LYS A 515 -7.38 -2.98 22.90
N LYS A 516 -6.97 -2.82 24.17
CA LYS A 516 -5.57 -2.90 24.61
C LYS A 516 -5.01 -4.29 24.32
N ARG A 517 -3.78 -4.35 23.81
CA ARG A 517 -3.07 -5.58 23.46
C ARG A 517 -1.57 -5.32 23.36
N SER A 518 -0.78 -6.40 23.35
CA SER A 518 0.65 -6.34 23.10
C SER A 518 1.04 -7.18 21.88
N ILE A 519 1.86 -6.61 21.01
CA ILE A 519 2.46 -7.30 19.87
C ILE A 519 3.94 -7.47 20.17
N TYR A 520 4.41 -8.69 20.17
CA TYR A 520 5.80 -9.02 20.42
C TYR A 520 6.50 -9.28 19.10
N LEU A 521 7.66 -8.66 18.88
CA LEU A 521 8.45 -8.83 17.67
C LEU A 521 9.84 -9.30 18.06
N ALA A 522 10.36 -10.33 17.39
CA ALA A 522 11.72 -10.82 17.58
C ALA A 522 12.29 -11.34 16.26
N ARG A 523 13.60 -11.19 16.08
CA ARG A 523 14.31 -11.93 15.01
C ARG A 523 14.33 -13.40 15.38
N HIS A 524 14.51 -14.26 14.39
CA HIS A 524 15.02 -15.60 14.64
C HIS A 524 16.35 -15.54 15.43
N GLY A 525 16.69 -16.62 16.13
CA GLY A 525 18.01 -16.78 16.73
C GLY A 525 19.13 -16.62 15.71
N GLU A 526 20.34 -16.29 16.17
CA GLU A 526 21.51 -16.13 15.29
C GLU A 526 21.70 -17.39 14.43
N SER A 527 21.88 -17.22 13.12
CA SER A 527 22.09 -18.31 12.15
C SER A 527 23.51 -18.29 11.60
N GLU A 528 23.94 -19.40 11.00
CA GLU A 528 25.27 -19.55 10.40
C GLU A 528 25.55 -18.46 9.35
N PHE A 529 24.55 -18.08 8.54
CA PHE A 529 24.70 -17.00 7.57
C PHE A 529 24.86 -15.63 8.23
N ASN A 530 24.31 -15.42 9.43
CA ASN A 530 24.51 -14.16 10.15
C ASN A 530 25.97 -14.02 10.62
N VAL A 531 26.56 -15.09 11.16
CA VAL A 531 27.98 -15.11 11.55
C VAL A 531 28.88 -14.83 10.34
N GLN A 532 28.51 -15.37 9.17
CA GLN A 532 29.23 -15.17 7.92
C GLN A 532 28.89 -13.84 7.21
N LYS A 533 27.95 -13.05 7.75
CA LYS A 533 27.42 -11.82 7.13
C LYS A 533 26.87 -12.02 5.71
N ARG A 534 26.28 -13.18 5.44
CA ARG A 534 25.63 -13.53 4.17
C ARG A 534 24.16 -13.12 4.19
N LEU A 535 23.69 -12.55 3.08
CA LEU A 535 22.31 -12.15 2.87
C LEU A 535 21.41 -13.37 2.57
N GLY A 536 20.12 -13.27 2.90
CA GLY A 536 19.12 -14.25 2.49
C GLY A 536 19.38 -15.68 2.95
N GLY A 537 19.09 -16.65 2.07
CA GLY A 537 19.31 -18.08 2.31
C GLY A 537 18.40 -18.72 3.37
N ASP A 538 18.71 -19.97 3.74
CA ASP A 538 17.93 -20.76 4.72
C ASP A 538 18.82 -21.61 5.64
N SER A 539 19.84 -20.95 6.24
CA SER A 539 20.83 -21.62 7.10
C SER A 539 20.29 -21.98 8.49
N ASP A 540 20.99 -22.92 9.16
CA ASP A 540 20.71 -23.39 10.51
C ASP A 540 21.01 -22.34 11.58
N LEU A 541 20.41 -22.51 12.76
CA LEU A 541 20.75 -21.74 13.95
C LEU A 541 22.14 -22.10 14.46
N THR A 542 22.86 -21.10 14.98
CA THR A 542 24.09 -21.34 15.77
C THR A 542 23.72 -21.82 17.17
N ALA A 543 24.71 -22.30 17.94
CA ALA A 543 24.50 -22.62 19.36
C ALA A 543 23.93 -21.43 20.15
N LYS A 544 24.38 -20.20 19.85
CA LYS A 544 23.82 -18.97 20.46
C LYS A 544 22.39 -18.71 20.01
N GLY A 545 22.05 -19.04 18.77
CA GLY A 545 20.67 -18.99 18.27
C GLY A 545 19.75 -19.94 19.03
N GLU A 546 20.20 -21.15 19.32
CA GLU A 546 19.47 -22.14 20.13
C GLU A 546 19.31 -21.69 21.59
N GLU A 547 20.36 -21.12 22.19
CA GLU A 547 20.31 -20.53 23.53
C GLU A 547 19.30 -19.37 23.61
N PHE A 548 19.29 -18.47 22.63
CA PHE A 548 18.29 -17.41 22.54
C PHE A 548 16.88 -17.98 22.40
N SER A 549 16.69 -19.03 21.59
CA SER A 549 15.38 -19.65 21.37
C SER A 549 14.81 -20.23 22.67
N SER A 550 15.67 -20.84 23.50
CA SER A 550 15.32 -21.29 24.86
C SER A 550 15.01 -20.12 25.80
N ALA A 551 15.80 -19.04 25.75
CA ALA A 551 15.57 -17.85 26.56
C ALA A 551 14.26 -17.13 26.19
N LEU A 552 13.92 -17.06 24.90
CA LEU A 552 12.66 -16.54 24.39
C LEU A 552 11.48 -17.35 24.91
N ALA A 553 11.58 -18.68 24.89
CA ALA A 553 10.52 -19.54 25.41
C ALA A 553 10.28 -19.29 26.91
N LYS A 554 11.35 -19.19 27.69
CA LYS A 554 11.26 -18.84 29.12
C LYS A 554 10.65 -17.45 29.34
N PHE A 555 11.09 -16.45 28.58
CA PHE A 555 10.53 -15.09 28.67
C PHE A 555 9.01 -15.08 28.44
N ILE A 556 8.54 -15.79 27.42
CA ILE A 556 7.10 -15.86 27.11
C ILE A 556 6.32 -16.61 28.19
N GLU A 557 6.89 -17.66 28.78
CA GLU A 557 6.30 -18.38 29.91
C GLU A 557 6.19 -17.48 31.16
N ASP A 558 7.25 -16.73 31.46
CA ASP A 558 7.31 -15.81 32.60
C ASP A 558 6.33 -14.64 32.47
N GLU A 559 6.14 -14.10 31.26
CA GLU A 559 5.17 -13.02 30.97
C GLU A 559 3.71 -13.49 31.10
N LYS A 560 3.44 -14.81 31.10
CA LYS A 560 2.09 -15.42 31.24
C LYS A 560 1.03 -14.79 30.32
N ILE A 561 1.39 -14.60 29.06
CA ILE A 561 0.57 -13.89 28.08
C ILE A 561 -0.66 -14.73 27.72
N LYS A 562 -1.85 -14.22 28.01
CA LYS A 562 -3.11 -14.89 27.67
C LYS A 562 -3.34 -14.91 26.16
N ASP A 563 -3.82 -16.05 25.66
CA ASP A 563 -4.24 -16.26 24.26
C ASP A 563 -3.16 -15.87 23.22
N LEU A 564 -1.89 -16.07 23.56
CA LEU A 564 -0.77 -15.73 22.66
C LEU A 564 -0.79 -16.60 21.41
N LYS A 565 -0.79 -15.95 20.25
CA LYS A 565 -0.49 -16.57 18.95
C LYS A 565 0.96 -16.34 18.57
N VAL A 566 1.59 -17.31 17.93
CA VAL A 566 2.95 -17.20 17.44
C VAL A 566 2.96 -17.31 15.92
N TRP A 567 3.57 -16.34 15.24
CA TRP A 567 3.74 -16.35 13.81
C TRP A 567 5.20 -16.42 13.45
N THR A 568 5.53 -17.29 12.50
CA THR A 568 6.88 -17.40 11.95
C THR A 568 6.87 -17.17 10.46
N SER A 569 8.02 -16.83 9.90
CA SER A 569 8.27 -17.08 8.48
C SER A 569 8.24 -18.58 8.14
N GLN A 570 8.40 -18.93 6.87
CA GLN A 570 8.59 -20.33 6.43
C GLN A 570 10.06 -20.77 6.47
N LEU A 571 11.01 -19.85 6.69
CA LEU A 571 12.44 -20.15 6.73
C LEU A 571 12.81 -20.86 8.02
N LYS A 572 13.68 -21.86 7.91
CA LYS A 572 14.04 -22.83 8.95
C LYS A 572 14.43 -22.15 10.25
N ARG A 573 15.37 -21.20 10.22
CA ARG A 573 15.82 -20.43 11.40
C ARG A 573 14.69 -19.81 12.23
N ALA A 574 13.63 -19.29 11.60
CA ALA A 574 12.49 -18.71 12.33
C ALA A 574 11.59 -19.80 12.93
N VAL A 575 11.41 -20.90 12.21
CA VAL A 575 10.65 -22.07 12.66
C VAL A 575 11.35 -22.75 13.85
N ASP A 576 12.65 -22.97 13.74
CA ASP A 576 13.49 -23.59 14.77
C ASP A 576 13.54 -22.70 16.02
N THR A 577 13.57 -21.37 15.87
CA THR A 577 13.47 -20.46 17.02
C THR A 577 12.16 -20.65 17.80
N ALA A 578 11.05 -20.87 17.09
CA ALA A 578 9.75 -21.05 17.69
C ALA A 578 9.53 -22.44 18.32
N GLN A 579 10.41 -23.42 18.04
CA GLN A 579 10.19 -24.82 18.45
C GLN A 579 10.18 -25.04 19.97
N TYR A 580 10.82 -24.13 20.72
CA TYR A 580 10.90 -24.18 22.18
C TYR A 580 9.64 -23.63 22.86
N LEU A 581 8.78 -22.91 22.14
CA LEU A 581 7.54 -22.35 22.68
C LEU A 581 6.49 -23.46 22.79
N LYS A 582 6.17 -23.85 24.04
CA LYS A 582 5.19 -24.90 24.34
C LYS A 582 3.80 -24.31 24.63
N GLY A 583 2.76 -25.04 24.27
CA GLY A 583 1.37 -24.69 24.62
C GLY A 583 0.79 -23.49 23.87
N VAL A 584 1.45 -23.02 22.81
CA VAL A 584 1.01 -21.90 21.96
C VAL A 584 0.70 -22.37 20.55
N THR A 585 -0.21 -21.67 19.87
CA THR A 585 -0.53 -21.95 18.47
C THR A 585 0.46 -21.23 17.56
N THR A 586 1.20 -21.99 16.74
CA THR A 586 2.19 -21.45 15.81
C THR A 586 1.70 -21.53 14.36
N GLU A 587 1.71 -20.41 13.65
CA GLU A 587 1.32 -20.30 12.24
C GLU A 587 2.49 -19.84 11.38
N ARG A 588 2.63 -20.42 10.18
CA ARG A 588 3.73 -20.09 9.24
C ARG A 588 3.22 -19.22 8.10
N TRP A 589 3.82 -18.05 7.93
CA TRP A 589 3.44 -17.08 6.91
C TRP A 589 4.57 -16.89 5.90
N LYS A 590 4.30 -17.23 4.63
CA LYS A 590 5.25 -16.94 3.53
C LYS A 590 5.54 -15.44 3.41
N ALA A 591 4.53 -14.62 3.69
CA ALA A 591 4.65 -13.16 3.72
C ALA A 591 5.61 -12.64 4.80
N LEU A 592 6.06 -13.47 5.75
CA LEU A 592 7.07 -13.14 6.76
C LEU A 592 8.48 -13.62 6.40
N ASN A 593 8.70 -14.25 5.24
CA ASN A 593 10.06 -14.62 4.80
C ASN A 593 10.95 -13.39 4.67
N GLU A 594 12.27 -13.57 4.80
CA GLU A 594 13.22 -12.47 4.62
C GLU A 594 13.07 -11.86 3.21
N MET A 595 13.51 -10.62 3.06
CA MET A 595 13.67 -9.99 1.74
C MET A 595 14.46 -10.91 0.81
N ASP A 596 13.93 -11.12 -0.39
CA ASP A 596 14.61 -11.87 -1.45
C ASP A 596 15.70 -10.99 -2.09
N HIS A 597 16.99 -11.37 -1.97
CA HIS A 597 18.10 -10.63 -2.58
C HIS A 597 18.40 -11.13 -4.00
N GLY A 598 17.54 -12.00 -4.55
CA GLY A 598 17.57 -12.47 -5.92
C GLY A 598 18.87 -13.17 -6.26
N ILE A 599 19.62 -12.64 -7.23
CA ILE A 599 20.91 -13.25 -7.63
C ILE A 599 22.02 -13.12 -6.58
N TYR A 600 21.82 -12.26 -5.57
CA TYR A 600 22.80 -12.00 -4.51
C TYR A 600 22.51 -12.76 -3.22
N ASP A 601 21.47 -13.59 -3.20
CA ASP A 601 21.16 -14.44 -2.05
C ASP A 601 22.35 -15.35 -1.72
N GLY A 602 22.71 -15.41 -0.44
CA GLY A 602 23.88 -16.11 0.06
C GLY A 602 25.21 -15.37 -0.12
N MET A 603 25.26 -14.17 -0.70
CA MET A 603 26.48 -13.36 -0.80
C MET A 603 26.63 -12.39 0.39
N THR A 604 27.85 -11.94 0.64
CA THR A 604 28.11 -10.79 1.53
C THR A 604 28.08 -9.48 0.74
N LEU A 605 27.79 -8.35 1.40
CA LEU A 605 27.84 -7.03 0.73
C LEU A 605 29.25 -6.74 0.14
N ASP A 606 30.31 -7.21 0.79
CA ASP A 606 31.69 -7.08 0.26
C ASP A 606 31.91 -7.91 -1.01
N GLU A 607 31.31 -9.09 -1.10
CA GLU A 607 31.33 -9.91 -2.33
C GLU A 607 30.56 -9.21 -3.45
N ILE A 608 29.40 -8.62 -3.15
CA ILE A 608 28.61 -7.81 -4.11
C ILE A 608 29.43 -6.62 -4.59
N LYS A 609 30.02 -5.85 -3.67
CA LYS A 609 30.85 -4.68 -3.99
C LYS A 609 32.02 -5.01 -4.91
N LYS A 610 32.64 -6.18 -4.73
CA LYS A 610 33.74 -6.64 -5.59
C LYS A 610 33.25 -7.09 -6.97
N MET A 611 32.07 -7.69 -7.04
CA MET A 611 31.49 -8.18 -8.29
C MET A 611 30.87 -7.06 -9.13
N ASP A 612 30.18 -6.13 -8.47
CA ASP A 612 29.46 -5.02 -9.08
C ASP A 612 29.49 -3.77 -8.19
N PRO A 613 30.55 -2.94 -8.28
CA PRO A 613 30.71 -1.74 -7.46
C PRO A 613 29.61 -0.69 -7.69
N GLU A 614 29.07 -0.61 -8.91
CA GLU A 614 28.03 0.35 -9.26
C GLU A 614 26.70 -0.04 -8.61
N GLU A 615 26.32 -1.32 -8.67
CA GLU A 615 25.13 -1.82 -7.95
C GLU A 615 25.23 -1.58 -6.44
N HIS A 616 26.41 -1.84 -5.84
CA HIS A 616 26.62 -1.57 -4.42
C HIS A 616 26.41 -0.09 -4.07
N LYS A 617 26.87 0.83 -4.92
CA LYS A 617 26.68 2.27 -4.71
C LYS A 617 25.19 2.66 -4.74
N VAL A 618 24.42 2.09 -5.67
CA VAL A 618 22.97 2.37 -5.75
C VAL A 618 22.23 1.82 -4.52
N ILE A 619 22.64 0.66 -3.99
CA ILE A 619 22.10 0.12 -2.73
C ILE A 619 22.28 1.12 -1.58
N GLU A 620 23.47 1.72 -1.46
CA GLU A 620 23.79 2.71 -0.42
C GLU A 620 23.01 4.02 -0.59
N GLU A 621 22.87 4.51 -1.83
CA GLU A 621 22.19 5.79 -2.12
C GLU A 621 20.66 5.69 -2.03
N HIS A 622 20.07 4.55 -2.38
CA HIS A 622 18.62 4.38 -2.52
C HIS A 622 18.09 3.10 -1.86
N PRO A 623 18.42 2.80 -0.59
CA PRO A 623 18.17 1.50 0.04
C PRO A 623 16.71 1.08 0.06
N PHE A 624 15.77 2.03 0.21
CA PHE A 624 14.33 1.72 0.25
C PHE A 624 13.76 1.29 -1.13
N ASN A 625 14.14 2.01 -2.19
CA ASN A 625 13.59 1.81 -3.54
C ASN A 625 14.42 0.84 -4.38
N TYR A 626 15.64 0.54 -3.96
CA TYR A 626 16.49 -0.42 -4.64
C TYR A 626 15.82 -1.79 -4.60
N ARG A 627 15.62 -2.38 -5.79
CA ARG A 627 15.12 -3.74 -5.95
C ARG A 627 16.28 -4.61 -6.40
N TYR A 628 16.61 -5.62 -5.59
CA TYR A 628 17.63 -6.59 -5.97
C TYR A 628 17.25 -7.28 -7.31
N PRO A 629 18.21 -7.55 -8.21
CA PRO A 629 17.92 -8.24 -9.46
C PRO A 629 17.31 -9.61 -9.21
N ARG A 630 16.08 -9.82 -9.69
CA ARG A 630 15.23 -11.00 -9.42
C ARG A 630 14.81 -11.18 -7.96
N GLY A 631 14.97 -10.14 -7.14
CA GLY A 631 14.56 -10.10 -5.75
C GLY A 631 13.53 -8.99 -5.48
N GLU A 632 13.53 -8.53 -4.24
CA GLU A 632 12.60 -7.54 -3.69
C GLU A 632 13.30 -6.20 -3.38
N SER A 633 12.50 -5.16 -3.20
CA SER A 633 12.84 -3.90 -2.52
C SER A 633 12.09 -3.81 -1.19
N TYR A 634 12.44 -2.86 -0.31
CA TYR A 634 11.61 -2.60 0.89
C TYR A 634 10.17 -2.22 0.54
N SER A 635 9.95 -1.53 -0.59
CA SER A 635 8.61 -1.25 -1.09
C SER A 635 7.83 -2.53 -1.44
N ASP A 636 8.49 -3.54 -2.01
CA ASP A 636 7.85 -4.83 -2.31
C ASP A 636 7.54 -5.61 -1.02
N VAL A 637 8.45 -5.56 -0.06
CA VAL A 637 8.27 -6.14 1.27
C VAL A 637 7.06 -5.52 1.97
N CYS A 638 6.94 -4.17 1.99
CA CYS A 638 5.77 -3.49 2.55
C CYS A 638 4.47 -3.94 1.85
N ALA A 639 4.47 -4.03 0.52
CA ALA A 639 3.30 -4.48 -0.22
C ALA A 639 2.86 -5.91 0.15
N ARG A 640 3.80 -6.86 0.30
CA ARG A 640 3.46 -8.23 0.73
C ARG A 640 3.16 -8.37 2.22
N LEU A 641 3.63 -7.44 3.05
CA LEU A 641 3.32 -7.41 4.49
C LEU A 641 1.95 -6.78 4.78
N GLU A 642 1.34 -6.13 3.79
CA GLU A 642 -0.10 -5.95 3.61
C GLU A 642 -0.99 -6.82 4.53
N PRO A 643 -1.23 -8.08 4.13
CA PRO A 643 -2.11 -8.98 4.88
C PRO A 643 -1.67 -9.25 6.32
N VAL A 644 -0.35 -9.22 6.60
CA VAL A 644 0.18 -9.42 7.95
C VAL A 644 -0.20 -8.24 8.85
N ILE A 645 -0.07 -7.00 8.36
CA ILE A 645 -0.51 -5.81 9.10
C ILE A 645 -2.01 -5.86 9.39
N MET A 646 -2.83 -6.25 8.42
CA MET A 646 -4.28 -6.39 8.63
C MET A 646 -4.60 -7.39 9.73
N GLU A 647 -3.90 -8.52 9.73
CA GLU A 647 -4.12 -9.55 10.74
C GLU A 647 -3.58 -9.11 12.12
N LEU A 648 -2.44 -8.43 12.20
CA LEU A 648 -1.93 -7.83 13.46
C LEU A 648 -2.88 -6.76 14.02
N GLU A 649 -3.62 -6.09 13.13
CA GLU A 649 -4.61 -5.12 13.54
C GLU A 649 -5.88 -5.75 14.12
N ARG A 650 -6.18 -6.98 13.69
CA ARG A 650 -7.35 -7.77 14.08
C ARG A 650 -7.13 -8.60 15.34
N GLN A 651 -5.91 -9.10 15.53
CA GLN A 651 -5.57 -10.00 16.64
C GLN A 651 -5.28 -9.24 17.94
N SER A 652 -5.39 -9.96 19.07
CA SER A 652 -4.95 -9.51 20.39
C SER A 652 -3.44 -9.70 20.57
N ASN A 653 -3.00 -10.69 21.35
CA ASN A 653 -1.60 -10.89 21.67
C ASN A 653 -0.95 -11.79 20.62
N VAL A 654 0.06 -11.26 19.91
CA VAL A 654 0.79 -11.98 18.86
C VAL A 654 2.28 -11.81 19.07
N LEU A 655 3.03 -12.90 18.99
CA LEU A 655 4.49 -12.91 18.85
C LEU A 655 4.84 -13.21 17.39
N VAL A 656 5.59 -12.33 16.74
CA VAL A 656 6.11 -12.52 15.38
C VAL A 656 7.61 -12.79 15.45
N ILE A 657 8.03 -13.96 14.97
CA ILE A 657 9.43 -14.38 14.84
C ILE A 657 9.80 -14.39 13.36
N CYS A 658 10.57 -13.40 12.92
CA CYS A 658 10.96 -13.26 11.51
C CYS A 658 12.37 -12.69 11.36
N HIS A 659 12.58 -11.80 10.40
CA HIS A 659 13.90 -11.38 9.94
C HIS A 659 14.08 -9.86 10.00
N GLU A 660 15.27 -9.39 9.67
CA GLU A 660 15.67 -8.00 9.91
C GLU A 660 14.86 -7.02 9.07
N ALA A 661 14.86 -7.17 7.75
CA ALA A 661 14.15 -6.24 6.87
C ALA A 661 12.63 -6.27 7.11
N ILE A 662 12.12 -7.44 7.49
CA ILE A 662 10.71 -7.65 7.81
C ILE A 662 10.32 -6.90 9.09
N LEU A 663 11.13 -7.02 10.15
CA LEU A 663 10.90 -6.29 11.38
C LEU A 663 11.06 -4.78 11.21
N GLN A 664 11.99 -4.32 10.38
CA GLN A 664 12.08 -2.90 10.02
C GLN A 664 10.78 -2.39 9.38
N CYS A 665 10.19 -3.16 8.45
CA CYS A 665 8.93 -2.78 7.81
C CYS A 665 7.75 -2.77 8.80
N LEU A 666 7.66 -3.77 9.68
CA LEU A 666 6.63 -3.84 10.72
C LEU A 666 6.79 -2.72 11.76
N MET A 667 8.03 -2.44 12.20
CA MET A 667 8.34 -1.34 13.11
C MET A 667 7.99 0.01 12.49
N ALA A 668 8.36 0.23 11.22
CA ALA A 668 8.01 1.45 10.52
C ALA A 668 6.50 1.68 10.46
N TYR A 669 5.70 0.61 10.28
CA TYR A 669 4.25 0.71 10.38
C TYR A 669 3.78 1.14 11.77
N PHE A 670 4.22 0.48 12.85
CA PHE A 670 3.70 0.78 14.19
C PHE A 670 4.20 2.11 14.76
N LEU A 671 5.40 2.53 14.38
CA LEU A 671 6.08 3.74 14.86
C LEU A 671 5.90 4.96 13.94
N ASP A 672 5.18 4.81 12.82
CA ASP A 672 4.93 5.89 11.85
C ASP A 672 6.23 6.47 11.24
N HIS A 673 7.23 5.61 11.01
CA HIS A 673 8.47 6.00 10.34
C HIS A 673 8.26 6.13 8.83
N SER A 674 8.95 7.10 8.24
CA SER A 674 8.94 7.33 6.80
C SER A 674 9.72 6.26 6.03
N SER A 675 9.48 6.18 4.72
CA SER A 675 10.22 5.27 3.83
C SER A 675 11.73 5.52 3.81
N GLY A 676 12.19 6.74 4.14
CA GLY A 676 13.62 7.06 4.23
C GLY A 676 14.29 6.58 5.52
N GLU A 677 13.53 6.51 6.61
CA GLU A 677 14.03 6.04 7.91
C GLU A 677 14.00 4.52 8.02
N LEU A 678 13.05 3.87 7.36
CA LEU A 678 12.76 2.44 7.48
C LEU A 678 14.01 1.54 7.32
N PRO A 679 14.83 1.64 6.25
CA PRO A 679 15.98 0.74 6.08
C PRO A 679 17.07 0.91 7.15
N ASN A 680 17.06 2.02 7.88
CA ASN A 680 18.05 2.38 8.89
C ASN A 680 17.62 2.01 10.32
N LEU A 681 16.42 1.45 10.49
CA LEU A 681 15.95 1.01 11.80
C LEU A 681 16.81 -0.16 12.30
N HIS A 682 17.50 0.01 13.42
CA HIS A 682 18.33 -1.05 13.99
C HIS A 682 17.47 -2.07 14.72
N ILE A 683 17.57 -3.33 14.28
CA ILE A 683 16.88 -4.46 14.89
C ILE A 683 17.95 -5.45 15.40
N PRO A 684 18.47 -5.29 16.64
CA PRO A 684 19.47 -6.18 17.20
C PRO A 684 18.99 -7.63 17.27
N PHE A 685 19.96 -8.56 17.20
CA PHE A 685 19.71 -9.95 17.54
C PHE A 685 19.33 -10.11 19.01
N HIS A 686 18.71 -11.26 19.29
CA HIS A 686 18.42 -11.74 20.65
C HIS A 686 17.64 -10.76 21.52
N THR A 687 16.81 -9.91 20.90
CA THR A 687 16.03 -8.89 21.59
C THR A 687 14.57 -9.06 21.23
N VAL A 688 13.71 -9.08 22.25
CA VAL A 688 12.25 -9.03 22.07
C VAL A 688 11.79 -7.59 22.19
N PHE A 689 10.98 -7.15 21.24
CA PHE A 689 10.30 -5.86 21.29
C PHE A 689 8.83 -6.09 21.64
N LYS A 690 8.36 -5.45 22.71
CA LYS A 690 6.94 -5.43 23.07
C LYS A 690 6.35 -4.11 22.63
N LEU A 691 5.50 -4.18 21.62
CA LEU A 691 4.73 -3.08 21.08
C LEU A 691 3.37 -3.02 21.78
N THR A 692 3.05 -1.87 22.37
CA THR A 692 1.72 -1.60 22.92
C THR A 692 1.11 -0.42 22.15
N PRO A 693 0.22 -0.67 21.17
CA PRO A 693 -0.40 0.40 20.38
C PRO A 693 -1.19 1.38 21.25
N ILE A 694 -0.96 2.66 21.05
CA ILE A 694 -1.60 3.76 21.77
C ILE A 694 -2.21 4.78 20.81
N ALA A 695 -3.01 5.74 21.30
CA ALA A 695 -3.77 6.63 20.43
C ALA A 695 -2.94 7.51 19.48
N TYR A 696 -1.75 7.91 19.92
CA TYR A 696 -0.86 8.79 19.16
C TYR A 696 0.39 8.07 18.64
N GLY A 697 0.45 6.74 18.72
CA GLY A 697 1.65 6.00 18.33
C GLY A 697 1.66 4.56 18.84
N CYS A 698 2.82 4.10 19.26
CA CYS A 698 3.01 2.79 19.86
C CYS A 698 4.12 2.89 20.91
N ARG A 699 3.88 2.36 22.11
CA ARG A 699 4.94 2.18 23.11
C ARG A 699 5.80 0.99 22.70
N VAL A 700 7.12 1.11 22.86
CA VAL A 700 8.09 0.04 22.59
C VAL A 700 8.89 -0.23 23.85
N GLU A 701 8.85 -1.48 24.32
CA GLU A 701 9.72 -1.98 25.40
C GLU A 701 10.67 -3.02 24.81
N ARG A 702 11.92 -3.05 25.30
CA ARG A 702 13.00 -3.89 24.77
C ARG A 702 13.49 -4.85 25.84
N TYR A 703 13.59 -6.11 25.48
CA TYR A 703 14.08 -7.16 26.36
C TYR A 703 15.23 -7.89 25.64
N PRO A 704 16.48 -7.45 25.83
CA PRO A 704 17.64 -8.22 25.43
C PRO A 704 17.67 -9.53 26.21
N LEU A 705 17.65 -10.65 25.51
CA LEU A 705 17.69 -11.99 26.09
C LEU A 705 19.09 -12.54 25.86
N SER A 706 19.97 -12.36 26.84
CA SER A 706 21.35 -12.87 26.76
C SER A 706 21.36 -14.40 26.61
N PRO A 707 22.11 -14.96 25.66
CA PRO A 707 22.50 -16.36 25.69
C PRO A 707 23.26 -16.61 27.01
N VAL A 708 22.83 -17.57 27.82
CA VAL A 708 23.44 -17.80 29.15
C VAL A 708 24.88 -18.24 28.94
N ALA A 709 25.84 -17.39 29.28
CA ALA A 709 27.25 -17.76 29.27
C ALA A 709 27.50 -18.90 30.28
N GLY A 710 27.67 -20.12 29.77
CA GLY A 710 28.34 -21.22 30.46
C GLY A 710 27.44 -22.24 31.17
N THR A 711 27.13 -23.33 30.48
CA THR A 711 27.28 -24.67 31.07
C THR A 711 27.94 -25.57 30.04
N SER A 712 29.19 -25.95 30.29
CA SER A 712 29.85 -27.01 29.54
C SER A 712 29.04 -28.30 29.68
N PRO A 713 28.95 -29.16 28.64
CA PRO A 713 28.35 -30.47 28.78
C PRO A 713 29.08 -31.25 29.88
N PRO A 714 28.41 -32.04 30.74
CA PRO A 714 29.10 -32.94 31.64
C PRO A 714 29.92 -33.90 30.79
N GLY A 715 31.24 -33.82 30.95
CA GLY A 715 32.20 -34.59 30.18
C GLY A 715 31.89 -36.08 30.27
N SER A 716 31.93 -36.73 29.11
CA SER A 716 32.07 -38.18 29.01
C SER A 716 33.34 -38.59 29.75
N SER A 717 33.17 -39.18 30.93
CA SER A 717 34.24 -39.90 31.62
C SER A 717 34.65 -41.09 30.76
N SER A 718 35.91 -41.07 30.34
CA SER A 718 36.63 -42.20 29.79
C SER A 718 36.71 -43.34 30.82
N THR A 719 36.20 -44.50 30.43
CA THR A 719 36.83 -45.81 30.69
C THR A 719 36.76 -46.62 29.41
#